data_AF-A0A955A0F1-F1
#
_entry.id   AF-A0A955A0F1-F1
#
_cell.length_a   1.000
_cell.length_b   1.000
_cell.length_c   1.000
_cell.angle_alpha   90.00
_cell.angle_beta   90.00
_cell.angle_gamma   90.00
#
_symmetry.space_group_name_H-M   'P 1'
#
loop_
_entity.id
_entity.type
_entity.pdbx_description
1 polymer ?
#
loop_
_entity_poly.entity_id
_entity_poly.type
_entity_poly.pdbx_seq_one_letter_code
_entity_poly.pdbx_strand_id
1 'polypeptide(L)'
;MRNRENHNETGFLFENLEQRMLLSSQPAFPNISDLANPLNSVVRMYTDFGVIDIEMYDVSGPSGGSAAPNTVANFVQNYVNEGNFERSFFHRIVGGFVLQGGGFIFDNDAGGLSAVPTASPVVNEFNADRSNIARTIAMAKIGGDPNSATSQFFFNLSDNSPNLNNQNGGFTVFGRVANTSSWNVVTTIASLADINFVTSNPVSTALTDVPVKSNYTSGAPLNEDFLVDLIDVELIKPSGTNTFFDYRLVYPEGYAAGDKTNTIYVANGDSTNAAFYQVIARYESQTKRDRVLASGSIVANGFAEIDISSATTTDVVVENAPFAIEIITTTEMGATFRHEDYGAVAVEDFINVTDLAGAELQTWEFGGVGLTSTTTSNPSVDLKPYLLLQNLSSSTATVTIEMTKPDLTKVTYFQTLEPFRRGGLELFNIVELTQGIASLRVTANQEIAAAMSAYDVRTSNGVLPVVSRGAWTAAGVANGADTNGSIAGVRGLIGNETYMSFQNRPNVSGVAIITHKVTGNPVAVNLTNITMTPNARGIYDLRDITTPATQFTTLNYTLAGVGRASAHYVGTASTLGDQLGAALDTRASSVRVFSGGGFTTGGTEVLSVYNPDTGEDIDISVSFVFADGTKITLPFQTITAGDRTDIDVSTLTNVLTKISSGSQFANYGIVVSGVQGTDVGPMVASLTSIDATGQSAALSTGTMFGQAFYLDSGRFGPGSVT
;
A
#
# COMPACT_ATOMS: atom_id res chain seq x y z
N MET A 1 1.25 2.67 35.74
CA MET A 1 2.39 3.15 36.56
C MET A 1 3.65 2.40 36.18
N ARG A 2 4.46 2.98 35.30
CA ARG A 2 5.94 2.91 35.27
C ARG A 2 6.43 4.27 34.78
N ASN A 3 7.56 4.69 35.33
CA ASN A 3 7.91 6.09 35.61
C ASN A 3 8.24 6.93 34.37
N ARG A 4 7.71 8.16 34.38
CA ARG A 4 8.32 9.33 33.76
C ARG A 4 9.49 9.76 34.64
N GLU A 5 10.71 9.78 34.10
CA GLU A 5 11.76 10.68 34.57
C GLU A 5 12.53 11.25 33.37
N ASN A 6 12.43 12.59 33.25
CA ASN A 6 13.45 13.51 32.78
C ASN A 6 14.05 13.35 31.36
N HIS A 7 13.33 13.81 30.34
CA HIS A 7 13.96 14.31 29.11
C HIS A 7 14.18 15.81 29.21
N ASN A 8 15.33 16.18 29.77
CA ASN A 8 15.91 17.51 29.69
C ASN A 8 17.41 17.36 29.43
N GLU A 9 17.77 16.54 28.42
CA GLU A 9 19.12 16.48 27.87
C GLU A 9 19.02 16.24 26.36
N THR A 10 19.76 17.03 25.60
CA THR A 10 20.01 16.89 24.17
C THR A 10 20.63 15.52 23.87
N GLY A 11 19.88 14.63 23.21
CA GLY A 11 20.34 13.29 22.77
C GLY A 11 19.16 12.30 22.85
N PHE A 12 18.71 11.62 21.80
CA PHE A 12 19.36 11.22 20.55
C PHE A 12 18.39 11.45 19.38
N LEU A 13 18.78 12.29 18.40
CA LEU A 13 18.02 12.55 17.17
C LEU A 13 18.55 11.74 15.97
N PHE A 14 19.62 10.97 16.14
CA PHE A 14 20.32 10.35 15.02
C PHE A 14 21.03 9.08 15.47
N GLU A 15 20.69 7.95 14.85
CA GLU A 15 21.70 6.96 14.55
C GLU A 15 22.30 7.29 13.17
N ASN A 16 23.62 7.37 13.12
CA ASN A 16 24.35 7.37 11.85
C ASN A 16 24.40 5.94 11.35
N LEU A 17 23.82 5.67 10.18
CA LEU A 17 24.09 4.45 9.42
C LEU A 17 24.60 4.80 8.03
N GLU A 18 25.70 4.16 7.69
CA GLU A 18 26.58 4.50 6.59
C GLU A 18 25.96 4.23 5.20
N GLN A 19 26.42 5.03 4.24
CA GLN A 19 26.12 4.88 2.82
C GLN A 19 26.41 3.47 2.30
N ARG A 20 25.43 2.87 1.60
CA ARG A 20 25.69 1.87 0.57
C ARG A 20 25.02 2.24 -0.76
N MET A 21 25.77 1.98 -1.83
CA MET A 21 25.60 2.49 -3.19
C MET A 21 24.44 1.86 -3.98
N LEU A 22 23.91 2.71 -4.85
CA LEU A 22 22.94 2.57 -5.94
C LEU A 22 23.02 1.30 -6.79
N LEU A 23 21.85 0.71 -7.08
CA LEU A 23 21.47 0.26 -8.42
C LEU A 23 19.96 0.48 -8.66
N SER A 24 19.67 0.96 -9.86
CA SER A 24 18.40 1.51 -10.36
C SER A 24 17.30 0.47 -10.55
N SER A 25 16.05 0.92 -10.34
CA SER A 25 14.77 0.32 -10.77
C SER A 25 14.49 -1.10 -10.28
N GLN A 26 13.22 -1.36 -9.92
CA GLN A 26 12.75 -2.70 -9.61
C GLN A 26 13.20 -3.70 -10.70
N PRO A 27 13.82 -4.85 -10.34
CA PRO A 27 14.26 -5.82 -11.33
C PRO A 27 13.08 -6.36 -12.12
N ALA A 28 13.20 -6.40 -13.45
CA ALA A 28 12.16 -6.98 -14.32
C ALA A 28 11.83 -8.42 -13.90
N PHE A 29 10.59 -8.85 -14.13
CA PHE A 29 10.19 -10.24 -13.95
C PHE A 29 10.96 -11.18 -14.90
N PRO A 30 11.13 -12.46 -14.53
CA PRO A 30 11.64 -13.46 -15.47
C PRO A 30 10.70 -13.60 -16.67
N ASN A 31 11.22 -13.92 -17.86
CA ASN A 31 10.34 -14.21 -18.98
C ASN A 31 9.56 -15.50 -18.69
N ILE A 32 8.28 -15.54 -19.04
CA ILE A 32 7.47 -16.78 -18.90
C ILE A 32 8.07 -17.95 -19.68
N SER A 33 8.75 -17.67 -20.80
CA SER A 33 9.46 -18.68 -21.60
C SER A 33 10.67 -19.30 -20.89
N ASP A 34 11.18 -18.67 -19.84
CA ASP A 34 12.30 -19.20 -19.05
C ASP A 34 11.82 -20.26 -18.05
N LEU A 35 10.51 -20.32 -17.76
CA LEU A 35 9.91 -21.30 -16.84
C LEU A 35 9.75 -22.66 -17.54
N ALA A 36 9.97 -23.76 -16.80
CA ALA A 36 9.74 -25.12 -17.29
C ALA A 36 8.25 -25.38 -17.51
N ASN A 37 7.41 -24.82 -16.63
CA ASN A 37 5.97 -24.81 -16.78
C ASN A 37 5.47 -23.37 -16.52
N PRO A 38 4.83 -22.70 -17.50
CA PRO A 38 4.35 -21.34 -17.31
C PRO A 38 3.28 -21.21 -16.21
N LEU A 39 2.65 -22.31 -15.81
CA LEU A 39 1.66 -22.35 -14.73
C LEU A 39 2.27 -22.49 -13.33
N ASN A 40 3.57 -22.78 -13.21
CA ASN A 40 4.24 -22.85 -11.92
C ASN A 40 4.29 -21.47 -11.27
N SER A 41 4.19 -21.43 -9.94
CA SER A 41 4.47 -20.19 -9.22
C SER A 41 5.95 -19.79 -9.31
N VAL A 42 6.23 -18.51 -9.06
CA VAL A 42 7.59 -17.97 -9.00
C VAL A 42 7.77 -17.19 -7.71
N VAL A 43 8.81 -17.53 -6.96
CA VAL A 43 9.27 -16.80 -5.78
C VAL A 43 10.51 -15.99 -6.11
N ARG A 44 10.59 -14.76 -5.62
CA ARG A 44 11.75 -13.88 -5.73
C ARG A 44 12.40 -13.71 -4.36
N MET A 45 13.70 -13.98 -4.27
CA MET A 45 14.51 -13.63 -3.10
C MET A 45 15.29 -12.35 -3.39
N TYR A 46 15.15 -11.34 -2.54
CA TYR A 46 15.96 -10.13 -2.56
C TYR A 46 17.19 -10.34 -1.69
N THR A 47 18.37 -10.07 -2.24
CA THR A 47 19.65 -10.20 -1.54
C THR A 47 20.49 -8.95 -1.75
N ASP A 48 21.54 -8.77 -0.94
CA ASP A 48 22.53 -7.70 -1.15
C ASP A 48 23.22 -7.76 -2.54
N PHE A 49 23.15 -8.89 -3.23
CA PHE A 49 23.80 -9.13 -4.52
C PHE A 49 22.82 -9.08 -5.70
N GLY A 50 21.56 -8.74 -5.44
CA GLY A 50 20.48 -8.72 -6.43
C GLY A 50 19.40 -9.78 -6.16
N VAL A 51 18.50 -9.94 -7.12
CA VAL A 51 17.36 -10.86 -6.97
C VAL A 51 17.64 -12.25 -7.51
N ILE A 52 17.04 -13.26 -6.88
CA ILE A 52 17.04 -14.65 -7.33
C ILE A 52 15.59 -15.07 -7.55
N ASP A 53 15.18 -15.20 -8.80
CA ASP A 53 13.89 -15.74 -9.18
C ASP A 53 13.94 -17.26 -9.22
N ILE A 54 12.95 -17.90 -8.61
CA ILE A 54 12.85 -19.36 -8.43
C ILE A 54 11.48 -19.81 -8.92
N GLU A 55 11.48 -20.63 -9.95
CA GLU A 55 10.30 -21.37 -10.38
C GLU A 55 10.03 -22.52 -9.41
N MET A 56 8.82 -22.57 -8.89
CA MET A 56 8.40 -23.57 -7.89
C MET A 56 7.67 -24.73 -8.57
N TYR A 57 7.93 -25.97 -8.17
CA TYR A 57 7.31 -27.16 -8.76
C TYR A 57 5.99 -27.52 -8.08
N ASP A 58 5.03 -26.59 -8.07
CA ASP A 58 3.70 -26.75 -7.45
C ASP A 58 2.64 -27.31 -8.40
N VAL A 59 2.78 -27.10 -9.72
CA VAL A 59 1.86 -27.64 -10.73
C VAL A 59 2.51 -28.79 -11.49
N SER A 60 1.83 -29.92 -11.56
CA SER A 60 2.25 -31.04 -12.42
C SER A 60 2.30 -30.58 -13.88
N GLY A 61 3.43 -30.80 -14.55
CA GLY A 61 3.68 -30.18 -15.86
C GLY A 61 2.72 -30.67 -16.97
N PRO A 62 2.45 -29.85 -18.01
CA PRO A 62 1.63 -30.25 -19.16
C PRO A 62 2.23 -31.41 -19.98
N SER A 63 3.50 -31.75 -19.72
CA SER A 63 4.23 -32.88 -20.31
C SER A 63 4.51 -34.02 -19.31
N GLY A 64 3.85 -34.04 -18.14
CA GLY A 64 3.90 -35.16 -17.19
C GLY A 64 5.03 -35.12 -16.16
N GLY A 65 5.66 -33.97 -15.93
CA GLY A 65 6.65 -33.81 -14.85
C GLY A 65 5.98 -33.82 -13.46
N SER A 66 6.56 -34.57 -12.53
CA SER A 66 6.05 -34.69 -11.16
C SER A 66 6.14 -33.33 -10.41
N ALA A 67 5.12 -32.97 -9.61
CA ALA A 67 5.13 -31.81 -8.69
C ALA A 67 5.54 -32.18 -7.24
N ALA A 68 5.92 -31.18 -6.43
CA ALA A 68 6.20 -31.27 -4.99
C ALA A 68 5.30 -30.32 -4.17
N PRO A 69 3.97 -30.48 -4.25
CA PRO A 69 3.02 -29.48 -3.77
C PRO A 69 3.11 -29.27 -2.25
N ASN A 70 3.35 -30.31 -1.44
CA ASN A 70 3.44 -30.12 0.02
C ASN A 70 4.72 -29.38 0.41
N THR A 71 5.81 -29.63 -0.31
CA THR A 71 7.10 -28.95 -0.08
C THR A 71 7.04 -27.49 -0.51
N VAL A 72 6.43 -27.20 -1.68
CA VAL A 72 6.20 -25.81 -2.10
C VAL A 72 5.24 -25.10 -1.15
N ALA A 73 4.14 -25.74 -0.73
CA ALA A 73 3.21 -25.16 0.24
C ALA A 73 3.92 -24.88 1.58
N ASN A 74 4.76 -25.79 2.06
CA ASN A 74 5.57 -25.55 3.25
C ASN A 74 6.48 -24.32 3.07
N PHE A 75 7.20 -24.23 1.96
CA PHE A 75 8.10 -23.11 1.68
C PHE A 75 7.35 -21.77 1.58
N VAL A 76 6.30 -21.73 0.75
CA VAL A 76 5.56 -20.50 0.45
C VAL A 76 4.66 -20.08 1.62
N GLN A 77 3.85 -20.99 2.17
CA GLN A 77 2.87 -20.61 3.18
C GLN A 77 3.50 -20.37 4.56
N ASN A 78 4.43 -21.23 5.00
CA ASN A 78 4.94 -21.16 6.37
C ASN A 78 6.16 -20.23 6.53
N TYR A 79 6.85 -19.88 5.44
CA TYR A 79 8.10 -19.12 5.53
C TYR A 79 8.18 -17.88 4.65
N VAL A 80 7.70 -17.94 3.40
CA VAL A 80 7.60 -16.74 2.53
C VAL A 80 6.46 -15.84 3.01
N ASN A 81 5.23 -16.37 3.06
CA ASN A 81 4.03 -15.61 3.43
C ASN A 81 4.02 -15.14 4.89
N GLU A 82 4.64 -15.89 5.81
CA GLU A 82 4.79 -15.48 7.22
C GLU A 82 5.99 -14.56 7.46
N GLY A 83 6.75 -14.21 6.40
CA GLY A 83 7.94 -13.38 6.47
C GLY A 83 9.12 -14.00 7.24
N ASN A 84 9.09 -15.29 7.58
CA ASN A 84 10.09 -15.92 8.44
C ASN A 84 11.51 -15.97 7.84
N PHE A 85 11.65 -15.75 6.53
CA PHE A 85 12.96 -15.60 5.88
C PHE A 85 13.49 -14.16 5.88
N GLU A 86 12.69 -13.18 6.28
CA GLU A 86 13.13 -11.80 6.41
C GLU A 86 14.31 -11.72 7.39
N ARG A 87 15.40 -11.07 6.95
CA ARG A 87 16.68 -10.94 7.68
C ARG A 87 17.32 -12.28 8.04
N SER A 88 16.95 -13.34 7.33
CA SER A 88 17.74 -14.57 7.32
C SER A 88 18.92 -14.43 6.37
N PHE A 89 19.88 -15.34 6.42
CA PHE A 89 21.08 -15.25 5.58
C PHE A 89 21.52 -16.62 5.07
N PHE A 90 22.35 -16.62 4.04
CA PHE A 90 23.05 -17.83 3.62
C PHE A 90 24.12 -18.17 4.65
N HIS A 91 23.91 -19.28 5.36
CA HIS A 91 24.73 -19.65 6.52
C HIS A 91 25.72 -20.77 6.22
N ARG A 92 25.72 -21.31 5.00
CA ARG A 92 26.66 -22.35 4.60
C ARG A 92 26.88 -22.36 3.09
N ILE A 93 28.13 -22.37 2.67
CA ILE A 93 28.57 -22.61 1.30
C ILE A 93 29.54 -23.79 1.29
N VAL A 94 29.37 -24.71 0.34
CA VAL A 94 30.38 -25.71 -0.01
C VAL A 94 30.62 -25.59 -1.50
N GLY A 95 31.79 -25.08 -1.87
CA GLY A 95 32.16 -24.79 -3.25
C GLY A 95 31.95 -25.98 -4.18
N GLY A 96 31.22 -25.76 -5.28
CA GLY A 96 30.88 -26.81 -6.25
C GLY A 96 29.88 -27.85 -5.75
N PHE A 97 29.27 -27.67 -4.57
CA PHE A 97 28.26 -28.57 -4.02
C PHE A 97 26.96 -27.83 -3.75
N VAL A 98 26.86 -27.06 -2.67
CA VAL A 98 25.60 -26.40 -2.26
C VAL A 98 25.80 -25.03 -1.63
N LEU A 99 24.84 -24.13 -1.82
CA LEU A 99 24.67 -22.89 -1.07
C LEU A 99 23.38 -23.00 -0.25
N GLN A 100 23.46 -22.90 1.08
CA GLN A 100 22.38 -23.23 2.01
C GLN A 100 21.94 -22.02 2.85
N GLY A 101 20.63 -21.88 3.02
CA GLY A 101 19.97 -20.74 3.68
C GLY A 101 18.72 -21.15 4.48
N GLY A 102 18.00 -20.16 5.03
CA GLY A 102 16.71 -20.35 5.70
C GLY A 102 16.77 -21.01 7.08
N GLY A 103 17.95 -21.09 7.70
CA GLY A 103 18.15 -21.72 9.01
C GLY A 103 18.26 -20.75 10.18
N PHE A 104 18.81 -19.55 9.93
CA PHE A 104 19.16 -18.60 10.97
C PHE A 104 18.84 -17.17 10.54
N ILE A 105 18.51 -16.34 11.53
CA ILE A 105 18.33 -14.90 11.42
C ILE A 105 19.34 -14.19 12.31
N PHE A 106 19.67 -12.96 11.96
CA PHE A 106 20.40 -12.06 12.84
C PHE A 106 19.43 -11.05 13.46
N ASP A 107 19.28 -11.11 14.78
CA ASP A 107 18.35 -10.27 15.54
C ASP A 107 19.15 -9.48 16.60
N ASN A 108 19.40 -8.21 16.31
CA ASN A 108 20.17 -7.33 17.20
C ASN A 108 19.48 -7.12 18.55
N ASP A 109 18.14 -7.11 18.58
CA ASP A 109 17.35 -6.92 19.80
C ASP A 109 17.36 -8.17 20.69
N ALA A 110 17.45 -9.36 20.09
CA ALA A 110 17.59 -10.64 20.80
C ALA A 110 19.04 -10.99 21.16
N GLY A 111 20.01 -10.11 20.89
CA GLY A 111 21.42 -10.32 21.22
C GLY A 111 22.20 -11.14 20.19
N GLY A 112 21.76 -11.15 18.93
CA GLY A 112 22.48 -11.70 17.77
C GLY A 112 21.78 -12.87 17.10
N LEU A 113 22.50 -13.99 16.93
CA LEU A 113 22.07 -15.13 16.12
C LEU A 113 20.88 -15.89 16.74
N SER A 114 19.82 -16.10 15.96
CA SER A 114 18.66 -16.93 16.31
C SER A 114 18.29 -17.89 15.18
N ALA A 115 17.52 -18.94 15.47
CA ALA A 115 16.99 -19.85 14.46
C ALA A 115 15.75 -19.26 13.79
N VAL A 116 15.56 -19.54 12.50
CA VAL A 116 14.28 -19.27 11.83
C VAL A 116 13.18 -20.10 12.53
N PRO A 117 12.04 -19.49 12.94
CA PRO A 117 10.93 -20.25 13.52
C PRO A 117 10.44 -21.31 12.55
N THR A 118 10.33 -22.56 12.99
CA THR A 118 9.97 -23.70 12.12
C THR A 118 8.54 -24.17 12.34
N ALA A 119 7.83 -24.45 11.24
CA ALA A 119 6.61 -25.25 11.26
C ALA A 119 6.90 -26.75 11.47
N SER A 120 5.85 -27.57 11.53
CA SER A 120 5.98 -29.03 11.56
C SER A 120 6.74 -29.55 10.34
N PRO A 121 7.59 -30.60 10.49
CA PRO A 121 8.33 -31.16 9.36
C PRO A 121 7.44 -31.65 8.22
N VAL A 122 7.87 -31.41 6.98
CA VAL A 122 7.18 -31.86 5.76
C VAL A 122 7.64 -33.26 5.36
N VAL A 123 6.69 -34.07 4.85
CA VAL A 123 6.98 -35.41 4.30
C VAL A 123 7.87 -35.27 3.06
N ASN A 124 8.84 -36.17 2.93
CA ASN A 124 9.77 -36.17 1.80
C ASN A 124 9.07 -36.50 0.48
N GLU A 125 8.93 -35.52 -0.40
CA GLU A 125 8.44 -35.69 -1.78
C GLU A 125 9.59 -35.87 -2.79
N PHE A 126 10.64 -36.61 -2.46
CA PHE A 126 11.70 -36.89 -3.43
C PHE A 126 11.13 -37.64 -4.66
N ASN A 127 11.56 -37.24 -5.85
CA ASN A 127 11.22 -37.90 -7.10
C ASN A 127 12.41 -37.82 -8.07
N ALA A 128 12.72 -38.90 -8.79
CA ALA A 128 13.83 -38.96 -9.73
C ALA A 128 13.69 -37.98 -10.91
N ASP A 129 12.46 -37.62 -11.30
CA ASP A 129 12.18 -36.61 -12.32
C ASP A 129 12.60 -35.19 -11.87
N ARG A 130 12.71 -34.98 -10.55
CA ARG A 130 13.21 -33.76 -9.91
C ARG A 130 14.55 -34.04 -9.24
N SER A 131 15.55 -34.32 -10.06
CA SER A 131 16.90 -34.68 -9.62
C SER A 131 17.68 -33.49 -9.04
N ASN A 132 18.56 -33.73 -8.06
CA ASN A 132 19.44 -32.72 -7.45
C ASN A 132 20.59 -32.32 -8.39
N ILE A 133 20.27 -31.62 -9.47
CA ILE A 133 21.23 -31.12 -10.46
C ILE A 133 21.47 -29.61 -10.31
N ALA A 134 22.49 -29.08 -10.98
CA ALA A 134 22.81 -27.66 -10.93
C ALA A 134 21.57 -26.77 -11.19
N ARG A 135 21.46 -25.65 -10.47
CA ARG A 135 20.35 -24.67 -10.51
C ARG A 135 19.04 -25.09 -9.84
N THR A 136 18.94 -26.32 -9.32
CA THR A 136 17.77 -26.72 -8.53
C THR A 136 17.87 -26.25 -7.09
N ILE A 137 16.71 -26.05 -6.44
CA ILE A 137 16.60 -25.81 -5.00
C ILE A 137 15.93 -27.01 -4.32
N ALA A 138 16.48 -27.45 -3.18
CA ALA A 138 16.01 -28.60 -2.43
C ALA A 138 15.99 -28.36 -0.91
N MET A 139 15.14 -29.09 -0.20
CA MET A 139 15.01 -28.97 1.26
C MET A 139 16.15 -29.67 2.00
N ALA A 140 16.79 -28.98 2.94
CA ALA A 140 17.76 -29.60 3.84
C ALA A 140 17.05 -30.47 4.89
N LYS A 141 17.76 -31.49 5.40
CA LYS A 141 17.23 -32.50 6.32
C LYS A 141 18.25 -32.94 7.36
N ILE A 142 17.76 -33.44 8.49
CA ILE A 142 18.56 -34.14 9.48
C ILE A 142 18.97 -35.50 8.90
N GLY A 143 20.25 -35.86 9.01
CA GLY A 143 20.77 -37.13 8.53
C GLY A 143 20.13 -38.32 9.24
N GLY A 144 19.65 -39.31 8.48
CA GLY A 144 18.97 -40.49 9.01
C GLY A 144 17.47 -40.33 9.20
N ASP A 145 16.93 -39.10 9.05
CA ASP A 145 15.49 -38.83 9.09
C ASP A 145 15.00 -38.18 7.78
N PRO A 146 14.43 -38.98 6.86
CA PRO A 146 13.93 -38.50 5.59
C PRO A 146 12.81 -37.46 5.68
N ASN A 147 12.03 -37.41 6.76
CA ASN A 147 10.84 -36.54 6.88
C ASN A 147 11.07 -35.37 7.87
N SER A 148 12.32 -34.92 8.01
CA SER A 148 12.73 -33.88 8.97
C SER A 148 12.83 -32.46 8.40
N ALA A 149 12.52 -32.26 7.11
CA ALA A 149 12.64 -30.96 6.46
C ALA A 149 11.67 -29.93 7.06
N THR A 150 12.15 -28.73 7.39
CA THR A 150 11.34 -27.60 7.88
C THR A 150 11.56 -26.34 7.04
N SER A 151 12.45 -25.43 7.44
CA SER A 151 12.69 -24.12 6.81
C SER A 151 13.93 -24.10 5.91
N GLN A 152 14.93 -24.93 6.22
CA GLN A 152 16.23 -24.88 5.57
C GLN A 152 16.18 -25.43 4.15
N PHE A 153 16.83 -24.72 3.23
CA PHE A 153 16.92 -25.08 1.82
C PHE A 153 18.35 -24.88 1.31
N PHE A 154 18.66 -25.47 0.17
CA PHE A 154 19.91 -25.22 -0.53
C PHE A 154 19.74 -25.19 -2.05
N PHE A 155 20.56 -24.38 -2.70
CA PHE A 155 20.78 -24.40 -4.14
C PHE A 155 21.86 -25.42 -4.49
N ASN A 156 21.60 -26.28 -5.46
CA ASN A 156 22.59 -27.17 -6.05
C ASN A 156 23.51 -26.39 -6.99
N LEU A 157 24.81 -26.34 -6.67
CA LEU A 157 25.83 -25.63 -7.45
C LEU A 157 26.44 -26.48 -8.58
N SER A 158 26.26 -27.80 -8.52
CA SER A 158 26.68 -28.76 -9.54
C SER A 158 25.69 -29.95 -9.61
N ASP A 159 26.01 -30.97 -10.40
CA ASP A 159 25.25 -32.21 -10.40
C ASP A 159 25.56 -33.04 -9.15
N ASN A 160 24.66 -32.95 -8.17
CA ASN A 160 24.74 -33.64 -6.90
C ASN A 160 23.90 -34.92 -6.86
N SER A 161 23.25 -35.27 -7.97
CA SER A 161 22.36 -36.43 -8.07
C SER A 161 23.01 -37.77 -7.70
N PRO A 162 24.31 -38.03 -7.96
CA PRO A 162 24.94 -39.28 -7.52
C PRO A 162 24.95 -39.47 -6.00
N ASN A 163 24.90 -38.37 -5.24
CA ASN A 163 24.92 -38.37 -3.79
C ASN A 163 23.52 -38.10 -3.21
N LEU A 164 22.97 -36.90 -3.45
CA LEU A 164 21.76 -36.41 -2.79
C LEU A 164 20.48 -37.17 -3.20
N ASN A 165 20.45 -37.86 -4.33
CA ASN A 165 19.28 -38.68 -4.68
C ASN A 165 19.28 -40.04 -3.97
N ASN A 166 20.44 -40.53 -3.54
CA ASN A 166 20.63 -41.91 -3.07
C ASN A 166 20.78 -42.04 -1.55
N GLN A 167 20.88 -40.92 -0.83
CA GLN A 167 21.02 -40.90 0.62
C GLN A 167 19.80 -40.28 1.30
N ASN A 168 19.52 -40.68 2.54
CA ASN A 168 18.46 -40.11 3.38
C ASN A 168 17.07 -40.08 2.71
N GLY A 169 16.75 -41.08 1.88
CA GLY A 169 15.50 -41.14 1.11
C GLY A 169 15.43 -40.19 -0.09
N GLY A 170 16.54 -39.57 -0.48
CA GLY A 170 16.62 -38.55 -1.51
C GLY A 170 16.23 -37.17 -0.98
N PHE A 171 16.81 -36.10 -1.52
CA PHE A 171 16.48 -34.72 -1.16
C PHE A 171 15.45 -34.14 -2.12
N THR A 172 14.30 -33.69 -1.60
CA THR A 172 13.21 -33.12 -2.40
C THR A 172 13.64 -31.82 -3.06
N VAL A 173 13.85 -31.87 -4.37
CA VAL A 173 13.88 -30.69 -5.22
C VAL A 173 12.44 -30.20 -5.39
N PHE A 174 12.21 -28.92 -5.05
CA PHE A 174 10.90 -28.28 -5.09
C PHE A 174 10.86 -27.03 -5.98
N GLY A 175 11.97 -26.71 -6.65
CA GLY A 175 12.02 -25.65 -7.64
C GLY A 175 13.35 -25.57 -8.37
N ARG A 176 13.52 -24.53 -9.17
CA ARG A 176 14.77 -24.19 -9.86
C ARG A 176 14.93 -22.69 -10.03
N VAL A 177 16.18 -22.23 -10.12
CA VAL A 177 16.49 -20.86 -10.51
C VAL A 177 15.95 -20.59 -11.90
N ALA A 178 15.10 -19.56 -12.04
CA ALA A 178 14.26 -19.35 -13.21
C ALA A 178 15.05 -18.89 -14.45
N ASN A 179 16.07 -18.04 -14.27
CA ASN A 179 16.78 -17.40 -15.39
C ASN A 179 18.29 -17.28 -15.13
N THR A 180 19.01 -16.86 -16.18
CA THR A 180 20.49 -16.73 -16.13
C THR A 180 20.95 -15.61 -15.21
N SER A 181 20.25 -14.47 -15.15
CA SER A 181 20.60 -13.36 -14.25
C SER A 181 20.51 -13.78 -12.78
N SER A 182 19.45 -14.48 -12.38
CA SER A 182 19.29 -15.06 -11.04
C SER A 182 20.39 -16.08 -10.74
N TRP A 183 20.77 -16.89 -11.72
CA TRP A 183 21.87 -17.84 -11.56
C TRP A 183 23.23 -17.15 -11.37
N ASN A 184 23.45 -16.01 -12.04
CA ASN A 184 24.65 -15.20 -11.84
C ASN A 184 24.72 -14.66 -10.40
N VAL A 185 23.59 -14.26 -9.80
CA VAL A 185 23.54 -13.84 -8.39
C VAL A 185 23.91 -15.01 -7.47
N VAL A 186 23.29 -16.18 -7.64
CA VAL A 186 23.60 -17.39 -6.84
C VAL A 186 25.09 -17.76 -6.94
N THR A 187 25.65 -17.76 -8.15
CA THR A 187 27.08 -18.10 -8.36
C THR A 187 28.03 -17.03 -7.86
N THR A 188 27.63 -15.75 -7.88
CA THR A 188 28.39 -14.66 -7.26
C THR A 188 28.48 -14.87 -5.75
N ILE A 189 27.35 -15.12 -5.08
CA ILE A 189 27.31 -15.42 -3.64
C ILE A 189 28.16 -16.66 -3.32
N ALA A 190 28.03 -17.72 -4.12
CA ALA A 190 28.79 -18.96 -3.94
C ALA A 190 30.31 -18.81 -4.18
N SER A 191 30.76 -17.69 -4.73
CA SER A 191 32.19 -17.37 -4.96
C SER A 191 32.80 -16.49 -3.87
N LEU A 192 32.00 -16.05 -2.90
CA LEU A 192 32.47 -15.25 -1.78
C LEU A 192 33.40 -16.05 -0.87
N ALA A 193 34.20 -15.33 -0.09
CA ALA A 193 34.94 -15.95 1.00
C ALA A 193 33.95 -16.51 2.04
N ASP A 194 34.28 -17.65 2.60
CA ASP A 194 33.58 -18.25 3.72
C ASP A 194 34.42 -18.23 4.98
N ILE A 195 33.76 -18.28 6.13
CA ILE A 195 34.45 -18.37 7.40
C ILE A 195 33.75 -19.31 8.37
N ASN A 196 34.54 -19.78 9.33
CA ASN A 196 34.07 -20.62 10.42
C ASN A 196 33.73 -19.76 11.65
N PHE A 197 32.43 -19.60 11.90
CA PHE A 197 31.90 -18.90 13.05
C PHE A 197 31.50 -19.88 14.16
N VAL A 198 32.44 -20.66 14.68
CA VAL A 198 32.20 -21.41 15.93
C VAL A 198 32.46 -20.48 17.12
N THR A 199 31.39 -20.11 17.82
CA THR A 199 31.45 -19.37 19.10
C THR A 199 31.00 -20.29 20.24
N SER A 200 31.01 -19.78 21.48
CA SER A 200 30.40 -20.50 22.62
C SER A 200 28.86 -20.56 22.56
N ASN A 201 28.21 -19.96 21.54
CA ASN A 201 26.77 -20.06 21.34
C ASN A 201 26.41 -21.45 20.80
N PRO A 202 25.52 -22.24 21.45
CA PRO A 202 25.13 -23.58 21.00
C PRO A 202 24.52 -23.62 19.59
N VAL A 203 23.94 -22.51 19.12
CA VAL A 203 23.37 -22.36 17.77
C VAL A 203 24.47 -22.29 16.70
N SER A 204 25.70 -21.92 17.07
CA SER A 204 26.82 -21.67 16.13
C SER A 204 27.51 -22.93 15.59
N THR A 205 27.18 -24.12 16.10
CA THR A 205 27.85 -25.37 15.69
C THR A 205 27.60 -25.73 14.21
N ALA A 206 26.59 -25.14 13.58
CA ALA A 206 26.27 -25.30 12.16
C ALA A 206 26.88 -24.22 11.24
N LEU A 207 27.57 -23.21 11.79
CA LEU A 207 28.08 -22.04 11.05
C LEU A 207 29.57 -22.18 10.69
N THR A 208 29.95 -23.29 10.04
CA THR A 208 31.37 -23.59 9.76
C THR A 208 31.90 -22.99 8.47
N ASP A 209 31.01 -22.67 7.53
CA ASP A 209 31.36 -22.25 6.16
C ASP A 209 30.41 -21.11 5.73
N VAL A 210 30.30 -20.05 6.54
CA VAL A 210 29.35 -18.95 6.28
C VAL A 210 29.93 -18.01 5.21
N PRO A 211 29.26 -17.80 4.07
CA PRO A 211 29.68 -16.81 3.09
C PRO A 211 29.56 -15.38 3.66
N VAL A 212 30.58 -14.55 3.45
CA VAL A 212 30.62 -13.18 3.96
C VAL A 212 30.88 -12.14 2.86
N LYS A 213 30.28 -10.95 3.03
CA LYS A 213 30.50 -9.76 2.20
C LYS A 213 31.97 -9.30 2.27
N SER A 214 32.41 -8.57 1.26
CA SER A 214 33.81 -8.12 1.11
C SER A 214 34.34 -7.16 2.18
N ASN A 215 33.44 -6.54 2.97
CA ASN A 215 33.77 -5.68 4.10
C ASN A 215 34.10 -6.46 5.38
N TYR A 216 34.00 -7.80 5.39
CA TYR A 216 34.41 -8.59 6.54
C TYR A 216 35.91 -8.47 6.82
N THR A 217 36.25 -8.27 8.10
CA THR A 217 37.63 -8.24 8.59
C THR A 217 37.93 -9.51 9.37
N SER A 218 38.99 -10.23 9.00
CA SER A 218 39.36 -11.49 9.64
C SER A 218 39.49 -11.36 11.17
N GLY A 219 38.75 -12.19 11.90
CA GLY A 219 38.73 -12.22 13.37
C GLY A 219 37.72 -11.27 14.01
N ALA A 220 36.96 -10.50 13.21
CA ALA A 220 35.85 -9.71 13.73
C ALA A 220 34.71 -10.62 14.23
N PRO A 221 33.98 -10.21 15.29
CA PRO A 221 32.77 -10.92 15.70
C PRO A 221 31.71 -10.87 14.60
N LEU A 222 30.81 -11.85 14.61
CA LEU A 222 29.68 -11.90 13.67
C LEU A 222 28.83 -10.63 13.82
N ASN A 223 28.59 -9.97 12.69
CA ASN A 223 27.75 -8.79 12.55
C ASN A 223 26.96 -8.96 11.24
N GLU A 224 25.69 -8.58 11.25
CA GLU A 224 24.79 -8.54 10.09
C GLU A 224 25.43 -7.84 8.88
N ASP A 225 26.21 -6.79 9.09
CA ASP A 225 26.89 -6.04 8.03
C ASP A 225 27.81 -6.89 7.13
N PHE A 226 28.22 -8.07 7.62
CA PHE A 226 29.08 -9.01 6.92
C PHE A 226 28.31 -10.18 6.27
N LEU A 227 27.05 -10.40 6.61
CA LEU A 227 26.28 -11.59 6.24
C LEU A 227 25.57 -11.43 4.90
N VAL A 228 25.56 -12.44 4.03
CA VAL A 228 24.77 -12.34 2.79
C VAL A 228 23.29 -12.48 3.12
N ASP A 229 22.59 -11.34 3.18
CA ASP A 229 21.24 -11.26 3.72
C ASP A 229 20.20 -11.62 2.67
N LEU A 230 19.14 -12.28 3.13
CA LEU A 230 17.85 -12.39 2.48
C LEU A 230 17.00 -11.24 3.01
N ILE A 231 16.99 -10.14 2.26
CA ILE A 231 16.31 -8.90 2.61
C ILE A 231 14.81 -9.15 2.67
N ASP A 232 14.26 -9.77 1.63
CA ASP A 232 12.87 -10.18 1.56
C ASP A 232 12.74 -11.40 0.64
N VAL A 233 11.67 -12.19 0.80
CA VAL A 233 11.32 -13.29 -0.09
C VAL A 233 9.83 -13.20 -0.38
N GLU A 234 9.48 -13.04 -1.66
CA GLU A 234 8.11 -12.76 -2.08
C GLU A 234 7.63 -13.75 -3.14
N LEU A 235 6.34 -14.10 -3.11
CA LEU A 235 5.68 -14.77 -4.23
C LEU A 235 5.34 -13.72 -5.29
N ILE A 236 6.06 -13.70 -6.41
CA ILE A 236 5.86 -12.71 -7.48
C ILE A 236 4.94 -13.21 -8.61
N LYS A 237 4.67 -14.51 -8.64
CA LYS A 237 3.76 -15.13 -9.61
C LYS A 237 2.93 -16.21 -8.93
N PRO A 238 1.59 -16.15 -8.98
CA PRO A 238 0.77 -17.20 -8.44
C PRO A 238 0.79 -18.47 -9.30
N SER A 239 0.42 -19.57 -8.66
CA SER A 239 0.24 -20.88 -9.29
C SER A 239 -0.98 -20.90 -10.21
N GLY A 240 -0.92 -21.67 -11.29
CA GLY A 240 -2.07 -21.92 -12.17
C GLY A 240 -2.39 -20.81 -13.18
N THR A 241 -1.57 -19.76 -13.25
CA THR A 241 -1.70 -18.66 -14.24
C THR A 241 -0.39 -18.45 -15.00
N ASN A 242 -0.40 -17.71 -16.10
CA ASN A 242 0.80 -17.24 -16.83
C ASN A 242 1.12 -15.77 -16.56
N THR A 243 0.46 -15.13 -15.60
CA THR A 243 0.62 -13.71 -15.24
C THR A 243 1.35 -13.54 -13.91
N PHE A 244 2.26 -12.55 -13.84
CA PHE A 244 2.88 -12.10 -12.59
C PHE A 244 1.94 -11.18 -11.83
N PHE A 245 2.23 -10.93 -10.56
CA PHE A 245 1.66 -9.81 -9.83
C PHE A 245 2.26 -8.51 -10.36
N ASP A 246 1.63 -7.94 -11.38
CA ASP A 246 2.13 -6.76 -12.10
C ASP A 246 1.49 -5.46 -11.59
N TYR A 247 0.46 -5.57 -10.75
CA TYR A 247 -0.26 -4.44 -10.17
C TYR A 247 -0.04 -4.40 -8.66
N ARG A 248 0.06 -3.19 -8.11
CA ARG A 248 0.36 -2.90 -6.72
C ARG A 248 -0.46 -1.71 -6.23
N LEU A 249 -1.24 -1.94 -5.19
CA LEU A 249 -2.02 -0.96 -4.43
C LEU A 249 -1.39 -0.82 -3.04
N VAL A 250 -1.31 0.40 -2.49
CA VAL A 250 -0.72 0.65 -1.18
C VAL A 250 -1.58 1.56 -0.34
N TYR A 251 -1.65 1.27 0.94
CA TYR A 251 -2.34 2.06 1.95
C TYR A 251 -1.37 2.29 3.13
N PRO A 252 -0.71 3.47 3.21
CA PRO A 252 0.38 3.71 4.15
C PRO A 252 -0.02 3.82 5.62
N GLU A 253 -1.32 3.81 5.93
CA GLU A 253 -1.85 3.86 7.29
C GLU A 253 -2.36 2.48 7.71
N GLY A 254 -2.19 2.12 8.97
CA GLY A 254 -2.74 0.90 9.51
C GLY A 254 -2.42 0.78 10.97
N TYR A 255 -3.44 0.53 11.77
CA TYR A 255 -3.34 0.17 13.16
C TYR A 255 -4.43 -0.86 13.45
N ALA A 256 -4.27 -1.64 14.52
CA ALA A 256 -5.32 -2.52 14.98
C ALA A 256 -5.31 -2.53 16.51
N ALA A 257 -6.47 -2.20 17.09
CA ALA A 257 -6.77 -2.42 18.50
C ALA A 257 -7.65 -3.68 18.62
N GLY A 258 -7.33 -4.57 19.56
CA GLY A 258 -7.85 -5.94 19.68
C GLY A 258 -9.36 -6.15 19.86
N ASP A 259 -10.19 -5.13 19.71
CA ASP A 259 -11.66 -5.22 19.79
C ASP A 259 -12.37 -4.70 18.53
N LYS A 260 -11.65 -4.53 17.42
CA LYS A 260 -12.14 -3.91 16.18
C LYS A 260 -11.89 -4.76 14.94
N THR A 261 -12.86 -4.74 14.04
CA THR A 261 -12.76 -5.40 12.73
C THR A 261 -12.41 -4.38 11.67
N ASN A 262 -11.21 -4.53 11.12
CA ASN A 262 -10.73 -3.77 9.97
C ASN A 262 -10.80 -4.66 8.73
N THR A 263 -11.36 -4.15 7.64
CA THR A 263 -11.77 -4.93 6.47
C THR A 263 -11.33 -4.23 5.19
N ILE A 264 -10.75 -4.99 4.27
CA ILE A 264 -10.40 -4.53 2.93
C ILE A 264 -11.45 -5.06 1.94
N TYR A 265 -11.93 -4.20 1.07
CA TYR A 265 -12.74 -4.57 -0.09
C TYR A 265 -11.91 -4.47 -1.35
N VAL A 266 -11.89 -5.52 -2.16
CA VAL A 266 -11.15 -5.56 -3.42
C VAL A 266 -12.08 -6.00 -4.55
N ALA A 267 -12.04 -5.34 -5.71
CA ALA A 267 -12.84 -5.71 -6.87
C ALA A 267 -11.99 -5.91 -8.12
N ASN A 268 -12.33 -6.96 -8.86
CA ASN A 268 -11.80 -7.23 -10.18
C ASN A 268 -12.74 -6.63 -11.22
N GLY A 269 -12.30 -5.59 -11.93
CA GLY A 269 -13.06 -5.03 -13.05
C GLY A 269 -12.72 -5.64 -14.42
N ASP A 270 -11.79 -6.59 -14.50
CA ASP A 270 -11.60 -7.39 -15.70
C ASP A 270 -12.86 -8.24 -15.94
N SER A 271 -13.44 -8.07 -17.12
CA SER A 271 -14.68 -8.72 -17.53
C SER A 271 -14.49 -10.15 -18.04
N THR A 272 -13.25 -10.59 -18.21
CA THR A 272 -12.86 -11.85 -18.87
C THR A 272 -12.06 -12.75 -17.94
N ASN A 273 -11.05 -12.20 -17.25
CA ASN A 273 -10.09 -13.00 -16.50
C ASN A 273 -10.32 -12.92 -14.99
N ALA A 274 -10.01 -14.01 -14.29
CA ALA A 274 -9.87 -13.97 -12.84
C ALA A 274 -8.57 -13.23 -12.46
N ALA A 275 -8.63 -12.49 -11.36
CA ALA A 275 -7.49 -11.79 -10.79
C ALA A 275 -7.00 -12.55 -9.55
N PHE A 276 -5.70 -12.84 -9.45
CA PHE A 276 -5.10 -13.33 -8.21
C PHE A 276 -4.59 -12.15 -7.40
N TYR A 277 -4.63 -12.27 -6.07
CA TYR A 277 -4.16 -11.22 -5.16
C TYR A 277 -3.35 -11.78 -3.97
N GLN A 278 -2.47 -10.94 -3.42
CA GLN A 278 -1.97 -11.06 -2.05
C GLN A 278 -2.16 -9.72 -1.33
N VAL A 279 -2.67 -9.77 -0.09
CA VAL A 279 -2.70 -8.64 0.84
C VAL A 279 -1.55 -8.82 1.81
N ILE A 280 -0.69 -7.81 1.95
CA ILE A 280 0.56 -7.84 2.69
C ILE A 280 0.53 -6.72 3.74
N ALA A 281 0.83 -7.05 4.99
CA ALA A 281 1.14 -6.04 6.02
C ALA A 281 2.64 -5.74 6.02
N ARG A 282 2.97 -4.46 5.92
CA ARG A 282 4.32 -3.90 6.01
C ARG A 282 4.49 -3.18 7.35
N TYR A 283 5.19 -3.76 8.32
CA TYR A 283 5.27 -3.17 9.66
C TYR A 283 6.35 -2.07 9.77
N GLU A 284 6.19 -1.18 10.75
CA GLU A 284 7.19 -0.15 11.07
C GLU A 284 8.36 -0.69 11.92
N SER A 285 8.11 -1.70 12.77
CA SER A 285 9.07 -2.19 13.77
C SER A 285 9.98 -3.29 13.22
N GLN A 286 11.29 -3.19 13.48
CA GLN A 286 12.28 -4.23 13.15
C GLN A 286 12.00 -5.59 13.82
N THR A 287 11.27 -5.59 14.94
CA THR A 287 10.87 -6.85 15.63
C THR A 287 9.65 -7.53 15.00
N LYS A 288 8.97 -6.88 14.05
CA LYS A 288 7.75 -7.38 13.41
C LYS A 288 8.01 -7.61 11.93
N ARG A 289 7.88 -8.87 11.53
CA ARG A 289 8.08 -9.28 10.14
C ARG A 289 6.87 -8.91 9.30
N ASP A 290 7.13 -8.55 8.06
CA ASP A 290 6.08 -8.41 7.06
C ASP A 290 5.39 -9.75 6.85
N ARG A 291 4.10 -9.74 6.53
CA ARG A 291 3.35 -10.98 6.29
C ARG A 291 2.25 -10.80 5.28
N VAL A 292 1.99 -11.85 4.52
CA VAL A 292 0.79 -12.01 3.71
C VAL A 292 -0.37 -12.31 4.65
N LEU A 293 -1.33 -11.39 4.72
CA LEU A 293 -2.55 -11.50 5.52
C LEU A 293 -3.58 -12.39 4.84
N ALA A 294 -3.71 -12.25 3.52
CA ALA A 294 -4.66 -12.98 2.71
C ALA A 294 -4.13 -13.17 1.30
N SER A 295 -4.52 -14.26 0.66
CA SER A 295 -4.26 -14.50 -0.76
C SER A 295 -5.39 -15.30 -1.36
N GLY A 296 -5.65 -15.10 -2.65
CA GLY A 296 -6.78 -15.75 -3.32
C GLY A 296 -6.93 -15.35 -4.77
N SER A 297 -8.08 -15.70 -5.33
CA SER A 297 -8.48 -15.33 -6.68
C SER A 297 -9.89 -14.75 -6.67
N ILE A 298 -10.11 -13.69 -7.42
CA ILE A 298 -11.41 -13.06 -7.65
C ILE A 298 -11.79 -13.32 -9.11
N VAL A 299 -12.95 -13.93 -9.33
CA VAL A 299 -13.47 -14.17 -10.69
C VAL A 299 -13.65 -12.84 -11.46
N ALA A 300 -13.77 -12.92 -12.78
CA ALA A 300 -14.07 -11.75 -13.61
C ALA A 300 -15.32 -11.00 -13.10
N ASN A 301 -15.25 -9.67 -13.05
CA ASN A 301 -16.27 -8.79 -12.45
C ASN A 301 -16.64 -9.12 -10.99
N GLY A 302 -15.78 -9.84 -10.28
CA GLY A 302 -15.98 -10.29 -8.91
C GLY A 302 -15.46 -9.29 -7.88
N PHE A 303 -15.69 -9.60 -6.61
CA PHE A 303 -15.16 -8.87 -5.48
C PHE A 303 -14.79 -9.82 -4.33
N ALA A 304 -14.03 -9.34 -3.35
CA ALA A 304 -13.75 -10.02 -2.11
C ALA A 304 -13.77 -9.03 -0.94
N GLU A 305 -14.19 -9.55 0.22
CA GLU A 305 -14.10 -8.92 1.53
C GLU A 305 -13.03 -9.67 2.32
N ILE A 306 -12.08 -8.92 2.89
CA ILE A 306 -10.90 -9.47 3.55
C ILE A 306 -10.75 -8.81 4.91
N ASP A 307 -11.13 -9.52 5.96
CA ASP A 307 -10.89 -9.08 7.33
C ASP A 307 -9.40 -9.23 7.67
N ILE A 308 -8.80 -8.14 8.15
CA ILE A 308 -7.38 -8.10 8.54
C ILE A 308 -7.17 -7.96 10.06
N SER A 309 -8.19 -7.56 10.80
CA SER A 309 -8.25 -7.66 12.26
C SER A 309 -9.66 -8.07 12.70
N SER A 310 -9.82 -8.70 13.87
CA SER A 310 -11.16 -8.99 14.39
C SER A 310 -11.14 -9.35 15.88
N ALA A 311 -12.16 -8.89 16.60
CA ALA A 311 -12.35 -9.18 18.03
C ALA A 311 -12.59 -10.66 18.38
N THR A 312 -12.73 -11.55 17.39
CA THR A 312 -13.12 -12.96 17.59
C THR A 312 -12.22 -13.98 16.89
N THR A 313 -11.34 -13.53 16.00
CA THR A 313 -10.31 -14.35 15.36
C THR A 313 -8.97 -14.03 15.98
N THR A 314 -8.01 -14.97 15.98
CA THR A 314 -6.61 -14.63 16.23
C THR A 314 -6.19 -13.59 15.19
N ASP A 315 -5.85 -12.36 15.62
CA ASP A 315 -5.63 -11.24 14.72
C ASP A 315 -4.66 -11.57 13.58
N VAL A 316 -5.06 -11.21 12.36
CA VAL A 316 -4.25 -11.42 11.15
C VAL A 316 -3.14 -10.38 11.08
N VAL A 317 -3.37 -9.14 11.54
CA VAL A 317 -2.31 -8.17 11.82
C VAL A 317 -1.87 -8.24 13.27
N VAL A 318 -0.64 -7.82 13.57
CA VAL A 318 -0.17 -7.74 14.95
C VAL A 318 -0.86 -6.58 15.66
N GLU A 319 -1.63 -6.86 16.70
CA GLU A 319 -2.26 -5.82 17.52
C GLU A 319 -1.22 -4.81 18.05
N ASN A 320 -1.63 -3.54 18.13
CA ASN A 320 -0.81 -2.45 18.65
C ASN A 320 0.53 -2.24 17.93
N ALA A 321 0.67 -2.73 16.70
CA ALA A 321 1.79 -2.47 15.83
C ALA A 321 1.32 -1.64 14.62
N PRO A 322 1.94 -0.47 14.34
CA PRO A 322 1.68 0.25 13.10
C PRO A 322 2.13 -0.56 11.88
N PHE A 323 1.29 -0.59 10.85
CA PHE A 323 1.58 -1.23 9.56
C PHE A 323 1.09 -0.38 8.39
N ALA A 324 1.64 -0.59 7.20
CA ALA A 324 1.02 -0.23 5.94
C ALA A 324 0.44 -1.51 5.32
N ILE A 325 -0.54 -1.35 4.43
CA ILE A 325 -1.10 -2.47 3.68
C ILE A 325 -0.66 -2.32 2.23
N GLU A 326 -0.24 -3.42 1.63
CA GLU A 326 0.04 -3.54 0.21
C GLU A 326 -0.83 -4.65 -0.38
N ILE A 327 -1.40 -4.43 -1.55
CA ILE A 327 -2.12 -5.45 -2.31
C ILE A 327 -1.43 -5.59 -3.66
N ILE A 328 -0.92 -6.78 -3.96
CA ILE A 328 -0.37 -7.10 -5.28
C ILE A 328 -1.34 -7.99 -6.05
N THR A 329 -1.55 -7.71 -7.33
CA THR A 329 -2.58 -8.36 -8.15
C THR A 329 -2.10 -8.66 -9.57
N THR A 330 -2.71 -9.66 -10.22
CA THR A 330 -2.33 -10.06 -11.60
C THR A 330 -3.01 -9.26 -12.70
N THR A 331 -4.03 -8.48 -12.34
CA THR A 331 -4.78 -7.58 -13.23
C THR A 331 -5.08 -6.30 -12.46
N GLU A 332 -5.49 -5.24 -13.16
CA GLU A 332 -5.98 -4.02 -12.52
C GLU A 332 -7.16 -4.35 -11.59
N MET A 333 -7.13 -3.81 -10.37
CA MET A 333 -8.15 -3.98 -9.35
C MET A 333 -8.33 -2.68 -8.58
N GLY A 334 -9.54 -2.43 -8.08
CA GLY A 334 -9.78 -1.36 -7.12
C GLY A 334 -9.84 -1.92 -5.70
N ALA A 335 -9.39 -1.13 -4.72
CA ALA A 335 -9.48 -1.52 -3.32
C ALA A 335 -9.76 -0.34 -2.39
N THR A 336 -10.50 -0.62 -1.33
CA THR A 336 -10.78 0.33 -0.23
C THR A 336 -10.54 -0.35 1.10
N PHE A 337 -10.13 0.42 2.09
CA PHE A 337 -9.93 -0.03 3.45
C PHE A 337 -10.97 0.58 4.36
N ARG A 338 -11.72 -0.25 5.07
CA ARG A 338 -12.59 0.16 6.16
C ARG A 338 -11.91 -0.17 7.47
N HIS A 339 -11.59 0.84 8.27
CA HIS A 339 -11.01 0.63 9.59
C HIS A 339 -11.81 1.30 10.70
N GLU A 340 -11.78 0.70 11.87
CA GLU A 340 -12.42 1.17 13.08
C GLU A 340 -11.38 1.54 14.15
N ASP A 341 -10.42 2.39 13.80
CA ASP A 341 -9.37 2.76 14.72
C ASP A 341 -9.72 4.00 15.54
N TYR A 342 -9.18 4.07 16.76
CA TYR A 342 -9.29 5.26 17.61
C TYR A 342 -10.74 5.74 17.84
N GLY A 343 -11.72 4.83 17.88
CA GLY A 343 -13.13 5.18 18.12
C GLY A 343 -13.80 5.93 16.97
N ALA A 344 -13.15 5.99 15.80
CA ALA A 344 -13.73 6.40 14.53
C ALA A 344 -13.91 5.16 13.64
N VAL A 345 -14.80 5.27 12.65
CA VAL A 345 -14.88 4.33 11.53
C VAL A 345 -14.61 5.18 10.30
N ALA A 346 -13.61 4.80 9.52
CA ALA A 346 -13.27 5.48 8.28
C ALA A 346 -13.17 4.47 7.14
N VAL A 347 -13.37 4.99 5.93
CA VAL A 347 -13.21 4.25 4.68
C VAL A 347 -12.33 5.09 3.77
N GLU A 348 -11.24 4.50 3.30
CA GLU A 348 -10.26 5.20 2.48
C GLU A 348 -9.75 4.29 1.36
N ASP A 349 -9.39 4.92 0.24
CA ASP A 349 -8.95 4.21 -0.96
C ASP A 349 -7.45 3.88 -0.90
N PHE A 350 -7.08 2.78 -1.55
CA PHE A 350 -5.69 2.46 -1.77
C PHE A 350 -5.10 3.34 -2.89
N ILE A 351 -3.82 3.68 -2.74
CA ILE A 351 -3.03 4.34 -3.77
C ILE A 351 -2.55 3.28 -4.76
N ASN A 352 -2.88 3.38 -6.05
CA ASN A 352 -2.20 2.57 -7.06
C ASN A 352 -0.87 3.18 -7.45
N VAL A 353 0.18 2.40 -7.24
CA VAL A 353 1.55 2.80 -7.53
C VAL A 353 2.07 2.20 -8.84
N THR A 354 1.35 1.23 -9.42
CA THR A 354 1.69 0.59 -10.71
C THR A 354 1.75 1.60 -11.86
N ASP A 355 0.79 2.53 -11.87
CA ASP A 355 0.63 3.51 -12.95
C ASP A 355 1.51 4.75 -12.75
N LEU A 356 2.32 4.77 -11.70
CA LEU A 356 3.22 5.85 -11.35
C LEU A 356 4.65 5.44 -11.70
N ALA A 357 5.26 6.15 -12.65
CA ALA A 357 6.65 5.89 -13.01
C ALA A 357 7.60 6.35 -11.89
N GLY A 358 8.76 5.71 -11.72
CA GLY A 358 9.61 5.91 -10.54
C GLY A 358 9.94 7.34 -10.13
N ALA A 359 10.18 8.26 -11.08
CA ALA A 359 10.39 9.68 -10.75
C ALA A 359 9.15 10.36 -10.14
N GLU A 360 7.95 9.86 -10.43
CA GLU A 360 6.70 10.34 -9.85
C GLU A 360 6.51 9.90 -8.40
N LEU A 361 6.92 8.67 -8.07
CA LEU A 361 6.88 8.10 -6.72
C LEU A 361 7.98 8.63 -5.79
N GLN A 362 8.97 9.35 -6.34
CA GLN A 362 10.05 9.99 -5.58
C GLN A 362 9.68 11.36 -5.01
N THR A 363 8.48 11.90 -5.30
CA THR A 363 8.07 13.21 -4.80
C THR A 363 6.58 13.22 -4.48
N TRP A 364 6.18 13.72 -3.32
CA TRP A 364 4.79 13.82 -2.88
C TRP A 364 4.50 15.19 -2.30
N GLU A 365 3.30 15.70 -2.51
CA GLU A 365 2.91 17.03 -2.02
C GLU A 365 1.57 17.07 -1.34
N PHE A 366 1.48 17.92 -0.33
CA PHE A 366 0.27 18.21 0.43
C PHE A 366 0.03 19.71 0.40
N GLY A 367 -1.05 20.13 -0.24
CA GLY A 367 -1.32 21.53 -0.55
C GLY A 367 -1.87 22.33 0.63
N GLY A 368 -2.32 21.70 1.71
CA GLY A 368 -2.95 22.40 2.83
C GLY A 368 -3.12 21.58 4.10
N VAL A 369 -2.06 21.44 4.90
CA VAL A 369 -2.04 20.72 6.18
C VAL A 369 -2.40 21.67 7.32
N GLY A 370 -3.52 21.41 7.99
CA GLY A 370 -3.94 22.16 9.18
C GLY A 370 -3.04 21.88 10.38
N LEU A 371 -2.38 22.91 10.90
CA LEU A 371 -1.57 22.84 12.12
C LEU A 371 -2.35 23.55 13.24
N THR A 372 -2.99 22.77 14.11
CA THR A 372 -3.65 23.31 15.31
C THR A 372 -2.75 23.11 16.53
N SER A 373 -2.59 24.15 17.36
CA SER A 373 -1.85 24.05 18.62
C SER A 373 -2.80 23.79 19.79
N THR A 374 -2.30 23.09 20.81
CA THR A 374 -2.99 22.65 22.04
C THR A 374 -3.51 23.77 22.96
N THR A 375 -3.62 25.03 22.51
CA THR A 375 -3.70 26.17 23.46
C THR A 375 -4.79 27.20 23.23
N THR A 376 -5.70 27.08 22.26
CA THR A 376 -6.76 28.08 22.09
C THR A 376 -8.11 27.62 22.65
N SER A 377 -8.72 28.51 23.45
CA SER A 377 -10.09 28.69 24.01
C SER A 377 -11.25 27.70 23.76
N ASN A 378 -11.13 26.70 22.89
CA ASN A 378 -12.04 25.59 22.77
C ASN A 378 -11.33 24.29 23.19
N PRO A 379 -11.38 23.87 24.47
CA PRO A 379 -10.68 22.69 24.99
C PRO A 379 -11.21 21.35 24.48
N SER A 380 -12.05 21.35 23.43
CA SER A 380 -12.78 20.17 22.97
C SER A 380 -12.27 19.55 21.66
N VAL A 381 -11.22 20.11 21.03
CA VAL A 381 -10.57 19.53 19.83
C VAL A 381 -9.06 19.76 19.84
N ASP A 382 -8.29 18.69 19.63
CA ASP A 382 -6.83 18.68 19.49
C ASP A 382 -6.41 17.71 18.37
N LEU A 383 -6.49 18.16 17.11
CA LEU A 383 -6.08 17.36 15.95
C LEU A 383 -4.56 17.29 15.84
N LYS A 384 -4.04 16.07 15.78
CA LYS A 384 -2.61 15.76 15.67
C LYS A 384 -2.26 15.22 14.29
N PRO A 385 -1.78 16.06 13.35
CA PRO A 385 -1.37 15.59 12.03
C PRO A 385 -0.07 14.77 12.08
N TYR A 386 -0.05 13.68 11.31
CA TYR A 386 1.04 12.70 11.22
C TYR A 386 1.33 12.33 9.77
N LEU A 387 2.56 12.56 9.31
CA LEU A 387 3.00 12.19 7.96
C LEU A 387 3.39 10.71 7.94
N LEU A 388 2.70 9.94 7.11
CA LEU A 388 2.96 8.52 6.86
C LEU A 388 3.79 8.38 5.60
N LEU A 389 4.80 7.52 5.67
CA LEU A 389 5.67 7.20 4.56
C LEU A 389 5.81 5.68 4.44
N GLN A 390 5.85 5.16 3.22
CA GLN A 390 6.16 3.76 2.96
C GLN A 390 7.24 3.70 1.88
N ASN A 391 8.34 3.01 2.16
CA ASN A 391 9.34 2.69 1.15
C ASN A 391 8.81 1.58 0.24
N LEU A 392 8.81 1.82 -1.07
CA LEU A 392 8.30 0.86 -2.05
C LEU A 392 9.42 0.05 -2.71
N SER A 393 10.68 0.30 -2.33
CA SER A 393 11.86 -0.29 -2.93
C SER A 393 12.58 -1.28 -2.02
N SER A 394 13.39 -2.14 -2.63
CA SER A 394 14.32 -3.07 -1.96
C SER A 394 15.59 -2.39 -1.44
N SER A 395 15.68 -1.07 -1.52
CA SER A 395 16.83 -0.27 -1.08
C SER A 395 16.40 0.73 -0.01
N THR A 396 17.34 1.14 0.85
CA THR A 396 17.07 2.19 1.83
C THR A 396 16.73 3.51 1.12
N ALA A 397 15.62 4.12 1.51
CA ALA A 397 15.19 5.43 1.02
C ALA A 397 15.71 6.53 1.96
N THR A 398 16.32 7.57 1.40
CA THR A 398 16.59 8.83 2.08
C THR A 398 15.54 9.85 1.66
N VAL A 399 14.75 10.29 2.62
CA VAL A 399 13.59 11.17 2.45
C VAL A 399 13.92 12.56 2.98
N THR A 400 13.60 13.60 2.21
CA THR A 400 13.64 15.01 2.60
C THR A 400 12.21 15.55 2.64
N ILE A 401 11.82 16.12 3.78
CA ILE A 401 10.50 16.70 4.02
C ILE A 401 10.67 18.21 4.16
N GLU A 402 10.23 18.96 3.15
CA GLU A 402 10.19 20.42 3.16
C GLU A 402 8.78 20.89 3.52
N MET A 403 8.65 21.65 4.59
CA MET A 403 7.40 22.26 5.02
C MET A 403 7.43 23.77 4.76
N THR A 404 6.41 24.29 4.11
CA THR A 404 6.18 25.74 3.98
C THR A 404 5.11 26.14 5.00
N LYS A 405 5.50 27.00 5.93
CA LYS A 405 4.66 27.49 7.02
C LYS A 405 3.60 28.49 6.54
N PRO A 406 2.60 28.83 7.37
CA PRO A 406 1.62 29.88 7.06
C PRO A 406 2.25 31.25 6.73
N ASP A 407 3.40 31.56 7.31
CA ASP A 407 4.17 32.80 7.05
C ASP A 407 5.09 32.73 5.82
N LEU A 408 4.99 31.64 5.04
CA LEU A 408 5.80 31.32 3.86
C LEU A 408 7.28 30.98 4.14
N THR A 409 7.70 30.95 5.41
CA THR A 409 9.03 30.44 5.75
C THR A 409 9.07 28.91 5.66
N LYS A 410 10.24 28.35 5.38
CA LYS A 410 10.42 26.90 5.20
C LYS A 410 11.18 26.25 6.35
N VAL A 411 10.86 25.00 6.64
CA VAL A 411 11.63 24.12 7.52
C VAL A 411 11.82 22.77 6.85
N THR A 412 12.97 22.12 7.05
CA THR A 412 13.35 20.88 6.36
C THR A 412 13.78 19.81 7.34
N TYR A 413 13.27 18.60 7.17
CA TYR A 413 13.62 17.41 7.94
C TYR A 413 14.12 16.29 7.02
N PHE A 414 14.93 15.40 7.56
CA PHE A 414 15.48 14.24 6.86
C PHE A 414 15.12 12.96 7.60
N GLN A 415 14.80 11.91 6.86
CA GLN A 415 14.47 10.59 7.40
C GLN A 415 15.03 9.51 6.49
N THR A 416 15.39 8.36 7.05
CA THR A 416 15.69 7.15 6.28
C THR A 416 14.59 6.12 6.51
N LEU A 417 14.22 5.38 5.46
CA LEU A 417 13.29 4.27 5.53
C LEU A 417 14.01 3.01 5.05
N GLU A 418 13.94 1.94 5.83
CA GLU A 418 14.44 0.61 5.43
C GLU A 418 13.69 0.09 4.20
N PRO A 419 14.28 -0.84 3.41
CA PRO A 419 13.60 -1.49 2.30
C PRO A 419 12.20 -1.98 2.67
N PHE A 420 11.20 -1.66 1.84
CA PHE A 420 9.79 -2.07 2.01
C PHE A 420 9.08 -1.67 3.33
N ARG A 421 9.72 -0.90 4.22
CA ARG A 421 9.17 -0.54 5.53
C ARG A 421 8.35 0.75 5.53
N ARG A 422 7.43 0.81 6.50
CA ARG A 422 6.69 2.03 6.87
C ARG A 422 7.55 2.91 7.78
N GLY A 423 7.30 4.21 7.74
CA GLY A 423 7.73 5.17 8.75
C GLY A 423 6.83 6.40 8.75
N GLY A 424 7.28 7.46 9.41
CA GLY A 424 6.57 8.74 9.39
C GLY A 424 7.16 9.81 10.29
N LEU A 425 6.42 10.92 10.42
CA LEU A 425 6.78 12.10 11.19
C LEU A 425 5.57 12.74 11.86
N GLU A 426 5.61 12.85 13.19
CA GLU A 426 4.63 13.58 14.01
C GLU A 426 4.78 15.09 13.82
N LEU A 427 3.95 15.69 12.97
CA LEU A 427 4.07 17.12 12.66
C LEU A 427 3.76 18.00 13.88
N PHE A 428 2.86 17.56 14.76
CA PHE A 428 2.46 18.32 15.95
C PHE A 428 3.56 18.48 17.02
N ASN A 429 4.63 17.67 16.96
CA ASN A 429 5.77 17.75 17.88
C ASN A 429 6.88 18.69 17.39
N ILE A 430 6.69 19.31 16.22
CA ILE A 430 7.67 20.20 15.61
C ILE A 430 7.47 21.62 16.13
N VAL A 431 8.41 22.09 16.95
CA VAL A 431 8.33 23.40 17.65
C VAL A 431 8.33 24.58 16.66
N GLU A 432 8.95 24.42 15.49
CA GLU A 432 9.04 25.44 14.45
C GLU A 432 7.74 25.66 13.66
N LEU A 433 6.74 24.79 13.82
CA LEU A 433 5.46 24.87 13.11
C LEU A 433 4.46 25.75 13.89
N THR A 434 4.22 26.95 13.39
CA THR A 434 3.20 27.88 13.92
C THR A 434 1.80 27.45 13.51
N GLN A 435 0.78 27.80 14.32
CA GLN A 435 -0.63 27.56 14.01
C GLN A 435 -1.02 28.15 12.63
N GLY A 436 -1.82 27.39 11.88
CA GLY A 436 -2.34 27.79 10.56
C GLY A 436 -2.20 26.66 9.55
N ILE A 437 -2.36 26.97 8.27
CA ILE A 437 -2.28 25.99 7.20
C ILE A 437 -0.88 26.00 6.57
N ALA A 438 -0.19 24.87 6.63
CA ALA A 438 1.09 24.64 5.97
C ALA A 438 0.92 23.87 4.65
N SER A 439 1.98 23.78 3.86
CA SER A 439 2.10 22.80 2.78
C SER A 439 3.36 21.96 2.95
N LEU A 440 3.31 20.71 2.50
CA LEU A 440 4.41 19.77 2.60
C LEU A 440 4.86 19.32 1.21
N ARG A 441 6.17 19.18 1.06
CA ARG A 441 6.81 18.52 -0.07
C ARG A 441 7.75 17.45 0.46
N VAL A 442 7.46 16.20 0.13
CA VAL A 442 8.28 15.04 0.45
C VAL A 442 9.04 14.65 -0.82
N THR A 443 10.34 14.41 -0.71
CA THR A 443 11.19 13.94 -1.82
C THR A 443 12.07 12.79 -1.34
N ALA A 444 12.31 11.80 -2.19
CA ALA A 444 13.11 10.63 -1.84
C ALA A 444 14.02 10.21 -3.01
N ASN A 445 15.13 9.53 -2.70
CA ASN A 445 16.00 8.90 -3.72
C ASN A 445 15.47 7.54 -4.19
N GLN A 446 14.44 7.00 -3.53
CA GLN A 446 13.73 5.77 -3.89
C GLN A 446 12.23 6.05 -4.04
N GLU A 447 11.52 5.11 -4.65
CA GLU A 447 10.07 5.15 -4.76
C GLU A 447 9.44 5.01 -3.36
N ILE A 448 8.55 5.93 -3.01
CA ILE A 448 7.81 5.91 -1.75
C ILE A 448 6.32 6.15 -2.01
N ALA A 449 5.48 5.81 -1.03
CA ALA A 449 4.13 6.37 -0.89
C ALA A 449 4.08 7.30 0.31
N ALA A 450 3.31 8.39 0.22
CA ALA A 450 3.15 9.33 1.32
C ALA A 450 1.68 9.69 1.52
N ALA A 451 1.24 9.69 2.78
CA ALA A 451 -0.10 10.08 3.18
C ALA A 451 -0.06 10.94 4.45
N MET A 452 -1.10 11.75 4.66
CA MET A 452 -1.35 12.46 5.90
C MET A 452 -2.44 11.73 6.66
N SER A 453 -2.19 11.38 7.91
CA SER A 453 -3.24 10.98 8.86
C SER A 453 -3.35 12.03 9.98
N ALA A 454 -4.49 12.10 10.66
CA ALA A 454 -4.62 12.88 11.89
C ALA A 454 -5.56 12.21 12.88
N TYR A 455 -5.30 12.39 14.17
CA TYR A 455 -6.18 11.91 15.25
C TYR A 455 -6.53 13.02 16.25
N ASP A 456 -7.75 12.99 16.81
CA ASP A 456 -8.22 13.91 17.86
C ASP A 456 -8.02 13.30 19.27
N VAL A 457 -7.33 14.02 20.17
CA VAL A 457 -7.23 13.64 21.59
C VAL A 457 -8.07 14.57 22.46
N ARG A 458 -9.26 14.12 22.87
CA ARG A 458 -10.06 14.87 23.85
C ARG A 458 -9.63 14.54 25.27
N THR A 459 -9.11 15.54 25.99
CA THR A 459 -8.95 15.45 27.45
C THR A 459 -10.25 15.85 28.13
N SER A 460 -10.92 14.91 28.81
CA SER A 460 -12.00 15.29 29.73
C SER A 460 -11.38 15.70 31.07
N ASN A 461 -11.36 17.01 31.37
CA ASN A 461 -11.08 17.55 32.70
C ASN A 461 -9.92 16.88 33.48
N GLY A 462 -8.76 16.70 32.86
CA GLY A 462 -7.56 16.19 33.54
C GLY A 462 -7.54 14.69 33.84
N VAL A 463 -8.44 13.89 33.27
CA VAL A 463 -8.35 12.43 33.26
C VAL A 463 -7.81 11.98 31.88
N LEU A 464 -6.94 10.96 31.86
CA LEU A 464 -6.41 10.34 30.64
C LEU A 464 -7.54 10.03 29.64
N PRO A 465 -7.28 10.16 28.33
CA PRO A 465 -8.33 10.29 27.31
C PRO A 465 -9.24 9.08 27.26
N VAL A 466 -10.56 9.31 27.23
CA VAL A 466 -11.59 8.26 27.21
C VAL A 466 -12.15 8.03 25.80
N VAL A 467 -11.89 8.90 24.82
CA VAL A 467 -12.31 8.68 23.42
C VAL A 467 -11.48 9.56 22.49
N SER A 468 -10.64 8.96 21.66
CA SER A 468 -10.22 9.57 20.40
C SER A 468 -11.44 9.67 19.48
N ARG A 469 -11.57 10.75 18.71
CA ARG A 469 -12.73 10.97 17.84
C ARG A 469 -12.30 11.62 16.52
N GLY A 470 -12.10 10.78 15.52
CA GLY A 470 -11.75 11.18 14.16
C GLY A 470 -10.33 10.77 13.84
N ALA A 471 -10.21 9.71 13.04
CA ALA A 471 -9.04 9.39 12.25
C ALA A 471 -9.43 9.61 10.79
N TRP A 472 -8.58 10.24 10.01
CA TRP A 472 -8.72 10.35 8.55
C TRP A 472 -7.34 10.25 7.93
N THR A 473 -7.27 9.61 6.77
CA THR A 473 -6.05 9.53 5.96
C THR A 473 -6.29 10.11 4.57
N ALA A 474 -5.33 10.91 4.09
CA ALA A 474 -5.34 11.48 2.76
C ALA A 474 -3.99 11.27 2.08
N ALA A 475 -3.96 10.62 0.92
CA ALA A 475 -2.74 10.47 0.15
C ALA A 475 -2.25 11.83 -0.38
N GLY A 476 -0.94 11.99 -0.47
CA GLY A 476 -0.35 13.17 -1.12
C GLY A 476 -0.47 13.08 -2.64
N VAL A 477 -0.19 14.19 -3.32
CA VAL A 477 -0.13 14.19 -4.78
C VAL A 477 1.27 13.85 -5.26
N ALA A 478 1.43 12.66 -5.85
CA ALA A 478 2.69 12.23 -6.46
C ALA A 478 3.17 13.24 -7.51
N ASN A 479 4.48 13.51 -7.58
CA ASN A 479 5.11 14.52 -8.43
C ASN A 479 4.48 15.94 -8.43
N GLY A 480 3.70 16.31 -7.41
CA GLY A 480 3.11 17.65 -7.31
C GLY A 480 1.98 17.97 -8.30
N ALA A 481 1.20 16.96 -8.70
CA ALA A 481 0.03 17.04 -9.60
C ALA A 481 0.31 17.24 -11.09
N ASP A 482 -0.77 17.39 -11.85
CA ASP A 482 -0.76 17.76 -13.26
C ASP A 482 -1.12 19.25 -13.41
N THR A 483 -1.12 19.74 -14.64
CA THR A 483 -1.55 21.10 -15.01
C THR A 483 -3.07 21.24 -15.06
N ASN A 484 -3.80 20.15 -14.89
CA ASN A 484 -5.27 20.08 -14.90
C ASN A 484 -5.76 19.00 -13.94
N GLY A 485 -7.04 19.05 -13.59
CA GLY A 485 -7.70 17.98 -12.87
C GLY A 485 -9.13 18.32 -12.50
N SER A 486 -9.84 17.32 -11.98
CA SER A 486 -11.29 17.33 -11.88
C SER A 486 -11.80 16.73 -10.58
N ILE A 487 -12.97 17.18 -10.14
CA ILE A 487 -13.79 16.54 -9.11
C ILE A 487 -15.21 16.41 -9.65
N ALA A 488 -15.79 15.22 -9.54
CA ALA A 488 -17.23 14.99 -9.74
C ALA A 488 -18.02 15.31 -8.45
N GLY A 489 -19.30 15.66 -8.58
CA GLY A 489 -20.21 15.63 -7.43
C GLY A 489 -20.00 16.71 -6.36
N VAL A 490 -19.45 17.89 -6.70
CA VAL A 490 -19.32 18.99 -5.72
C VAL A 490 -20.64 19.72 -5.54
N ARG A 491 -20.98 20.09 -4.31
CA ARG A 491 -22.21 20.82 -3.97
C ARG A 491 -21.84 22.07 -3.15
N GLY A 492 -22.52 23.19 -3.39
CA GLY A 492 -22.33 24.40 -2.57
C GLY A 492 -22.79 24.14 -1.13
N LEU A 493 -21.86 24.19 -0.17
CA LEU A 493 -22.14 23.91 1.24
C LEU A 493 -22.45 25.20 2.02
N ILE A 494 -23.52 25.17 2.80
CA ILE A 494 -23.92 26.28 3.67
C ILE A 494 -23.26 26.07 5.05
N GLY A 495 -22.31 26.93 5.42
CA GLY A 495 -21.83 27.06 6.82
C GLY A 495 -20.52 26.36 7.18
N ASN A 496 -19.96 25.50 6.33
CA ASN A 496 -18.63 24.88 6.51
C ASN A 496 -17.59 25.61 5.64
N GLU A 497 -16.38 25.86 6.14
CA GLU A 497 -15.30 26.41 5.30
C GLU A 497 -14.73 25.25 4.49
N THR A 498 -14.96 25.27 3.18
CA THR A 498 -14.42 24.27 2.26
C THR A 498 -13.62 24.99 1.19
N TYR A 499 -12.42 24.51 0.87
CA TYR A 499 -11.55 25.19 -0.08
C TYR A 499 -10.69 24.22 -0.90
N MET A 500 -10.25 24.68 -2.08
CA MET A 500 -9.19 24.05 -2.86
C MET A 500 -7.87 24.72 -2.50
N SER A 501 -6.82 23.92 -2.27
CA SER A 501 -5.51 24.43 -1.88
C SER A 501 -4.43 24.05 -2.88
N PHE A 502 -3.77 25.04 -3.49
CA PHE A 502 -2.76 24.87 -4.54
C PHE A 502 -1.35 25.23 -4.03
N GLN A 503 -0.35 24.46 -4.43
CA GLN A 503 1.07 24.78 -4.20
C GLN A 503 1.78 25.10 -5.52
N ASN A 504 2.19 26.36 -5.74
CA ASN A 504 2.94 26.71 -6.96
C ASN A 504 4.41 26.24 -6.88
N ARG A 505 4.79 25.40 -7.85
CA ARG A 505 6.19 25.19 -8.30
C ARG A 505 6.28 25.87 -9.67
N PRO A 506 7.23 26.77 -10.05
CA PRO A 506 8.63 26.99 -9.70
C PRO A 506 8.91 28.50 -9.42
N ASN A 507 10.10 29.04 -9.76
CA ASN A 507 10.48 30.48 -9.68
C ASN A 507 9.64 31.45 -10.57
N VAL A 508 8.48 31.03 -11.10
CA VAL A 508 7.63 31.86 -11.96
C VAL A 508 6.21 31.96 -11.40
N SER A 509 5.61 33.14 -11.55
CA SER A 509 4.21 33.37 -11.22
C SER A 509 3.32 32.70 -12.26
N GLY A 510 2.15 32.24 -11.85
CA GLY A 510 1.12 31.80 -12.79
C GLY A 510 -0.28 31.87 -12.20
N VAL A 511 -1.24 31.29 -12.92
CA VAL A 511 -2.67 31.38 -12.61
C VAL A 511 -3.29 29.98 -12.57
N ALA A 512 -4.03 29.68 -11.51
CA ALA A 512 -4.99 28.58 -11.51
C ALA A 512 -6.36 29.10 -11.96
N ILE A 513 -6.90 28.52 -13.03
CA ILE A 513 -8.22 28.82 -13.59
C ILE A 513 -9.18 27.76 -13.10
N ILE A 514 -10.23 28.15 -12.39
CA ILE A 514 -11.21 27.23 -11.84
C ILE A 514 -12.53 27.39 -12.59
N THR A 515 -13.07 26.27 -13.04
CA THR A 515 -14.35 26.21 -13.76
C THR A 515 -15.28 25.22 -13.09
N HIS A 516 -16.58 25.43 -13.25
CA HIS A 516 -17.59 24.46 -12.84
C HIS A 516 -18.57 24.14 -13.96
N LYS A 517 -19.11 22.91 -13.93
CA LYS A 517 -20.09 22.43 -14.90
C LYS A 517 -21.19 21.61 -14.22
N VAL A 518 -22.44 22.04 -14.39
CA VAL A 518 -23.62 21.27 -13.97
C VAL A 518 -23.97 20.28 -15.09
N THR A 519 -24.41 19.07 -14.72
CA THR A 519 -24.82 18.02 -15.67
C THR A 519 -25.78 18.53 -16.73
N GLY A 520 -25.55 18.13 -17.99
CA GLY A 520 -26.39 18.50 -19.14
C GLY A 520 -26.28 19.97 -19.58
N ASN A 521 -25.44 20.78 -18.94
CA ASN A 521 -25.12 22.12 -19.40
C ASN A 521 -23.89 22.07 -20.32
N PRO A 522 -23.98 22.46 -21.60
CA PRO A 522 -22.84 22.38 -22.52
C PRO A 522 -21.71 23.37 -22.22
N VAL A 523 -21.93 24.39 -21.37
CA VAL A 523 -20.97 25.46 -21.11
C VAL A 523 -20.45 25.39 -19.67
N ALA A 524 -19.15 25.15 -19.50
CA ALA A 524 -18.47 25.35 -18.23
C ALA A 524 -18.39 26.85 -17.93
N VAL A 525 -18.67 27.24 -16.67
CA VAL A 525 -18.62 28.63 -16.23
C VAL A 525 -17.30 28.87 -15.49
N ASN A 526 -16.60 29.94 -15.87
CA ASN A 526 -15.40 30.37 -15.15
C ASN A 526 -15.80 30.97 -13.80
N LEU A 527 -15.23 30.42 -12.73
CA LEU A 527 -15.49 30.88 -11.37
C LEU A 527 -14.50 31.97 -10.95
N THR A 528 -13.19 31.69 -10.99
CA THR A 528 -12.14 32.62 -10.54
C THR A 528 -10.76 32.21 -11.10
N ASN A 529 -9.87 33.21 -11.20
CA ASN A 529 -8.46 33.04 -11.51
C ASN A 529 -7.61 33.33 -10.25
N ILE A 530 -6.87 32.34 -9.74
CA ILE A 530 -5.99 32.51 -8.59
C ILE A 530 -4.58 32.78 -9.10
N THR A 531 -4.07 33.98 -8.88
CA THR A 531 -2.67 34.30 -9.17
C THR A 531 -1.79 33.78 -8.03
N MET A 532 -0.84 32.93 -8.37
CA MET A 532 0.14 32.39 -7.42
C MET A 532 1.52 32.94 -7.75
N THR A 533 2.17 33.59 -6.78
CA THR A 533 3.57 33.99 -6.88
C THR A 533 4.48 32.75 -6.73
N PRO A 534 5.76 32.84 -7.12
CA PRO A 534 6.69 31.73 -6.99
C PRO A 534 6.75 31.17 -5.57
N ASN A 535 6.67 29.86 -5.42
CA ASN A 535 6.66 29.15 -4.13
C ASN A 535 5.50 29.52 -3.19
N ALA A 536 4.50 30.27 -3.65
CA ALA A 536 3.35 30.64 -2.84
C ALA A 536 2.20 29.65 -2.99
N ARG A 537 1.33 29.69 -1.99
CA ARG A 537 0.10 28.93 -1.93
C ARG A 537 -1.05 29.73 -2.55
N GLY A 538 -1.90 29.05 -3.31
CA GLY A 538 -3.20 29.56 -3.77
C GLY A 538 -4.35 28.87 -3.04
N ILE A 539 -5.44 29.59 -2.73
CA ILE A 539 -6.63 29.04 -2.09
C ILE A 539 -7.87 29.49 -2.87
N TYR A 540 -8.78 28.56 -3.13
CA TYR A 540 -10.12 28.86 -3.64
C TYR A 540 -11.17 28.46 -2.62
N ASP A 541 -12.00 29.40 -2.15
CA ASP A 541 -13.11 29.09 -1.27
C ASP A 541 -14.29 28.51 -2.07
N LEU A 542 -14.70 27.28 -1.76
CA LEU A 542 -15.78 26.61 -2.48
C LEU A 542 -17.15 27.18 -2.15
N ARG A 543 -17.28 28.00 -1.09
CA ARG A 543 -18.49 28.77 -0.79
C ARG A 543 -18.78 29.84 -1.85
N ASP A 544 -17.79 30.21 -2.65
CA ASP A 544 -17.96 31.17 -3.75
C ASP A 544 -18.67 30.54 -4.97
N ILE A 545 -18.90 29.22 -4.98
CA ILE A 545 -19.67 28.56 -6.03
C ILE A 545 -21.16 28.88 -5.87
N THR A 546 -21.67 29.73 -6.76
CA THR A 546 -23.09 30.10 -6.79
C THR A 546 -23.92 29.08 -7.60
N THR A 547 -24.07 27.86 -7.11
CA THR A 547 -25.06 26.89 -7.64
C THR A 547 -26.23 26.73 -6.66
N PRO A 548 -27.43 26.36 -7.12
CA PRO A 548 -28.52 25.99 -6.22
C PRO A 548 -28.03 24.90 -5.27
N ALA A 549 -28.35 25.02 -3.98
CA ALA A 549 -27.89 24.08 -2.97
C ALA A 549 -28.19 22.62 -3.36
N THR A 550 -29.28 22.32 -4.07
CA THR A 550 -29.67 20.96 -4.47
C THR A 550 -28.93 20.37 -5.67
N GLN A 551 -28.07 21.13 -6.36
CA GLN A 551 -27.39 20.65 -7.56
C GLN A 551 -25.93 20.30 -7.29
N PHE A 552 -25.52 19.14 -7.82
CA PHE A 552 -24.12 18.75 -7.91
C PHE A 552 -23.47 19.36 -9.16
N THR A 553 -22.19 19.70 -9.06
CA THR A 553 -21.37 20.30 -10.11
C THR A 553 -20.04 19.56 -10.22
N THR A 554 -19.49 19.49 -11.42
CA THR A 554 -18.10 19.08 -11.62
C THR A 554 -17.23 20.32 -11.46
N LEU A 555 -16.14 20.23 -10.71
CA LEU A 555 -15.10 21.26 -10.67
C LEU A 555 -13.92 20.81 -11.50
N ASN A 556 -13.41 21.71 -12.35
CA ASN A 556 -12.17 21.50 -13.08
C ASN A 556 -11.23 22.67 -12.81
N TYR A 557 -9.94 22.38 -12.69
CA TYR A 557 -8.90 23.41 -12.68
C TYR A 557 -7.95 23.24 -13.86
N THR A 558 -7.35 24.36 -14.29
CA THR A 558 -6.25 24.39 -15.24
C THR A 558 -5.22 25.39 -14.78
N LEU A 559 -3.95 25.01 -14.81
CA LEU A 559 -2.82 25.84 -14.41
C LEU A 559 -2.17 26.45 -15.66
N ALA A 560 -2.07 27.78 -15.70
CA ALA A 560 -1.45 28.53 -16.79
C ALA A 560 -0.24 29.32 -16.28
N GLY A 561 0.94 29.08 -16.84
CA GLY A 561 2.19 29.76 -16.45
C GLY A 561 2.79 29.34 -15.10
N VAL A 562 2.09 28.49 -14.36
CA VAL A 562 2.56 27.75 -13.17
C VAL A 562 3.15 26.42 -13.67
N GLY A 563 4.08 25.82 -12.93
CA GLY A 563 4.35 24.38 -13.06
C GLY A 563 3.20 23.54 -12.46
N ARG A 564 3.46 22.25 -12.26
CA ARG A 564 2.55 21.31 -11.57
C ARG A 564 2.22 21.83 -10.16
N ALA A 565 0.94 21.83 -9.76
CA ALA A 565 0.52 22.26 -8.42
C ALA A 565 -0.40 21.24 -7.75
N SER A 566 0.00 20.77 -6.55
CA SER A 566 -0.85 19.91 -5.72
C SER A 566 -2.12 20.62 -5.34
N ALA A 567 -3.27 20.00 -5.59
CA ALA A 567 -4.56 20.56 -5.29
C ALA A 567 -5.36 19.58 -4.42
N HIS A 568 -5.80 20.07 -3.25
CA HIS A 568 -6.56 19.27 -2.29
C HIS A 568 -7.88 19.96 -1.99
N TYR A 569 -8.94 19.17 -1.87
CA TYR A 569 -10.17 19.59 -1.21
C TYR A 569 -9.94 19.57 0.31
N VAL A 570 -10.28 20.64 1.00
CA VAL A 570 -10.19 20.71 2.46
C VAL A 570 -11.55 21.09 3.00
N GLY A 571 -12.02 20.36 4.02
CA GLY A 571 -13.24 20.68 4.74
C GLY A 571 -12.95 21.03 6.19
N THR A 572 -13.58 22.10 6.68
CA THR A 572 -13.65 22.42 8.10
C THR A 572 -15.03 22.09 8.61
N ALA A 573 -15.09 21.43 9.76
CA ALA A 573 -16.24 21.61 10.62
C ALA A 573 -15.90 22.67 11.66
N SER A 574 -16.88 23.52 11.97
CA SER A 574 -16.81 24.59 12.97
C SER A 574 -16.26 24.19 14.35
N THR A 575 -16.08 22.89 14.61
CA THR A 575 -15.51 22.35 15.84
C THR A 575 -14.18 21.63 15.65
N LEU A 576 -13.87 21.05 14.49
CA LEU A 576 -12.80 20.03 14.35
C LEU A 576 -11.51 20.49 13.62
N GLY A 577 -11.40 21.73 13.15
CA GLY A 577 -10.20 22.20 12.41
C GLY A 577 -10.15 21.70 10.95
N ASP A 578 -9.10 22.09 10.21
CA ASP A 578 -8.93 21.71 8.78
C ASP A 578 -8.64 20.21 8.65
N GLN A 579 -9.47 19.49 7.89
CA GLN A 579 -9.23 18.09 7.51
C GLN A 579 -8.87 18.05 6.03
N LEU A 580 -7.65 17.62 5.70
CA LEU A 580 -7.28 17.35 4.31
C LEU A 580 -8.22 16.26 3.79
N GLY A 581 -9.06 16.64 2.83
CA GLY A 581 -9.70 15.66 1.95
C GLY A 581 -8.71 15.24 0.88
N ALA A 582 -9.21 14.82 -0.27
CA ALA A 582 -8.33 14.20 -1.25
C ALA A 582 -7.76 15.13 -2.31
N ALA A 583 -6.74 14.60 -2.98
CA ALA A 583 -6.21 15.16 -4.20
C ALA A 583 -7.29 15.27 -5.27
N LEU A 584 -7.21 16.32 -6.09
CA LEU A 584 -8.01 16.39 -7.31
C LEU A 584 -7.56 15.30 -8.28
N ASP A 585 -8.51 14.59 -8.88
CA ASP A 585 -8.19 13.53 -9.84
C ASP A 585 -7.49 14.15 -11.06
N THR A 586 -6.33 13.59 -11.40
CA THR A 586 -5.49 14.01 -12.54
C THR A 586 -5.37 12.89 -13.58
N ARG A 587 -5.85 11.68 -13.28
CA ARG A 587 -5.74 10.47 -14.11
C ARG A 587 -6.84 9.50 -13.72
N ALA A 588 -7.67 9.14 -14.68
CA ALA A 588 -8.88 8.39 -14.39
C ALA A 588 -8.88 6.89 -14.80
N SER A 589 -9.47 6.02 -13.96
CA SER A 589 -9.38 4.54 -14.03
C SER A 589 -10.52 3.86 -14.79
N SER A 590 -10.29 2.59 -15.14
CA SER A 590 -11.29 1.67 -15.66
C SER A 590 -12.14 1.00 -14.56
N VAL A 591 -11.72 1.03 -13.28
CA VAL A 591 -12.40 0.42 -12.12
C VAL A 591 -12.33 1.32 -10.88
N ARG A 592 -13.48 1.54 -10.23
CA ARG A 592 -13.59 2.25 -8.94
C ARG A 592 -14.34 1.38 -7.95
N VAL A 593 -13.85 1.36 -6.71
CA VAL A 593 -14.51 0.67 -5.60
C VAL A 593 -14.77 1.70 -4.52
N PHE A 594 -15.99 1.73 -3.99
CA PHE A 594 -16.34 2.46 -2.78
C PHE A 594 -16.84 1.44 -1.77
N SER A 595 -16.50 1.56 -0.50
CA SER A 595 -17.09 0.73 0.56
C SER A 595 -17.80 1.55 1.61
N GLY A 596 -18.66 0.90 2.40
CA GLY A 596 -19.29 1.53 3.57
C GLY A 596 -20.40 2.52 3.26
N GLY A 597 -21.16 2.29 2.19
CA GLY A 597 -22.32 3.13 1.85
C GLY A 597 -23.31 3.22 3.02
N GLY A 598 -23.66 4.46 3.39
CA GLY A 598 -24.38 4.72 4.63
C GLY A 598 -25.00 6.09 4.65
N PHE A 599 -26.31 6.14 4.84
CA PHE A 599 -27.05 7.38 5.06
C PHE A 599 -27.95 7.23 6.28
N THR A 600 -27.95 8.28 7.11
CA THR A 600 -28.85 8.37 8.28
C THR A 600 -30.30 8.39 7.83
N THR A 601 -31.25 8.04 8.70
CA THR A 601 -32.68 8.19 8.42
C THR A 601 -33.01 9.59 7.91
N GLY A 602 -33.44 9.70 6.65
CA GLY A 602 -33.75 10.97 5.98
C GLY A 602 -32.58 11.62 5.22
N GLY A 603 -31.40 11.03 5.24
CA GLY A 603 -30.25 11.40 4.40
C GLY A 603 -30.29 10.71 3.03
N THR A 604 -29.42 11.15 2.12
CA THR A 604 -29.24 10.57 0.78
C THR A 604 -27.77 10.23 0.54
N GLU A 605 -27.50 9.34 -0.40
CA GLU A 605 -26.15 9.04 -0.87
C GLU A 605 -26.16 9.04 -2.40
N VAL A 606 -25.24 9.79 -2.99
CA VAL A 606 -25.19 10.04 -4.44
C VAL A 606 -23.82 9.67 -4.96
N LEU A 607 -23.78 8.67 -5.84
CA LEU A 607 -22.60 8.37 -6.65
C LEU A 607 -22.60 9.29 -7.88
N SER A 608 -21.59 10.13 -8.01
CA SER A 608 -21.39 10.98 -9.18
C SER A 608 -20.25 10.40 -10.03
N VAL A 609 -20.48 10.21 -11.34
CA VAL A 609 -19.45 9.73 -12.28
C VAL A 609 -19.33 10.71 -13.43
N TYR A 610 -18.12 11.23 -13.65
CA TYR A 610 -17.76 12.23 -14.64
C TYR A 610 -16.88 11.61 -15.73
N ASN A 611 -17.18 11.93 -16.98
CA ASN A 611 -16.34 11.63 -18.13
C ASN A 611 -15.41 12.83 -18.42
N PRO A 612 -14.12 12.79 -18.04
CA PRO A 612 -13.13 13.81 -18.36
C PRO A 612 -12.71 13.87 -19.84
N ASP A 613 -13.10 12.91 -20.68
CA ASP A 613 -12.79 12.93 -22.11
C ASP A 613 -13.44 14.15 -22.78
N THR A 614 -12.84 14.63 -23.87
CA THR A 614 -13.31 15.79 -24.64
C THR A 614 -13.90 15.42 -26.01
N GLY A 615 -13.80 14.15 -26.42
CA GLY A 615 -14.23 13.67 -27.73
C GLY A 615 -14.99 12.35 -27.73
N GLU A 616 -14.81 11.48 -26.72
CA GLU A 616 -15.42 10.15 -26.69
C GLU A 616 -16.37 9.96 -25.49
N ASP A 617 -17.51 9.33 -25.76
CA ASP A 617 -18.44 8.90 -24.72
C ASP A 617 -17.89 7.64 -24.02
N ILE A 618 -18.22 7.46 -22.74
CA ILE A 618 -17.83 6.25 -21.99
C ILE A 618 -19.08 5.47 -21.59
N ASP A 619 -18.99 4.14 -21.68
CA ASP A 619 -20.00 3.23 -21.16
C ASP A 619 -19.55 2.66 -19.82
N ILE A 620 -20.35 2.89 -18.78
CA ILE A 620 -20.08 2.41 -17.42
C ILE A 620 -21.11 1.37 -16.97
N SER A 621 -20.66 0.49 -16.10
CA SER A 621 -21.43 -0.47 -15.32
C SER A 621 -21.27 -0.13 -13.84
N VAL A 622 -22.38 -0.01 -13.12
CA VAL A 622 -22.39 0.23 -11.67
C VAL A 622 -22.97 -0.99 -10.98
N SER A 623 -22.22 -1.58 -10.06
CA SER A 623 -22.64 -2.75 -9.31
C SER A 623 -22.56 -2.50 -7.81
N PHE A 624 -23.66 -2.77 -7.11
CA PHE A 624 -23.74 -2.81 -5.66
C PHE A 624 -23.48 -4.23 -5.19
N VAL A 625 -22.68 -4.36 -4.15
CA VAL A 625 -22.12 -5.62 -3.71
C VAL A 625 -22.33 -5.73 -2.21
N PHE A 626 -22.87 -6.84 -1.71
CA PHE A 626 -23.26 -6.99 -0.31
C PHE A 626 -22.44 -8.07 0.40
N ALA A 627 -22.36 -7.97 1.73
CA ALA A 627 -21.63 -8.93 2.58
C ALA A 627 -22.12 -10.40 2.44
N ASP A 628 -23.35 -10.64 1.96
CA ASP A 628 -23.86 -11.99 1.67
C ASP A 628 -23.37 -12.56 0.32
N GLY A 629 -22.46 -11.85 -0.37
CA GLY A 629 -21.98 -12.19 -1.71
C GLY A 629 -22.91 -11.80 -2.84
N THR A 630 -24.10 -11.25 -2.56
CA THR A 630 -25.02 -10.84 -3.62
C THR A 630 -24.56 -9.58 -4.34
N LYS A 631 -24.86 -9.51 -5.64
CA LYS A 631 -24.50 -8.41 -6.53
C LYS A 631 -25.76 -7.89 -7.22
N ILE A 632 -25.94 -6.57 -7.21
CA ILE A 632 -26.97 -5.85 -7.95
C ILE A 632 -26.29 -4.93 -8.95
N THR A 633 -26.31 -5.30 -10.23
CA THR A 633 -25.79 -4.45 -11.31
C THR A 633 -26.91 -3.61 -11.89
N LEU A 634 -26.69 -2.29 -11.96
CA LEU A 634 -27.57 -1.36 -12.63
C LEU A 634 -27.46 -1.53 -14.15
N PRO A 635 -28.48 -1.12 -14.93
CA PRO A 635 -28.33 -0.98 -16.37
C PRO A 635 -27.10 -0.11 -16.69
N PHE A 636 -26.39 -0.46 -17.76
CA PHE A 636 -25.24 0.32 -18.20
C PHE A 636 -25.67 1.78 -18.51
N GLN A 637 -24.75 2.72 -18.31
CA GLN A 637 -24.97 4.12 -18.59
C GLN A 637 -23.89 4.65 -19.52
N THR A 638 -24.31 5.35 -20.57
CA THR A 638 -23.41 6.12 -21.43
C THR A 638 -23.28 7.52 -20.88
N ILE A 639 -22.05 7.98 -20.64
CA ILE A 639 -21.73 9.33 -20.17
C ILE A 639 -21.04 10.07 -21.30
N THR A 640 -21.68 11.12 -21.78
CA THR A 640 -21.15 11.99 -22.84
C THR A 640 -19.80 12.59 -22.44
N ALA A 641 -18.89 12.73 -23.40
CA ALA A 641 -17.63 13.46 -23.22
C ALA A 641 -17.81 14.79 -22.47
N GLY A 642 -17.09 14.97 -21.37
CA GLY A 642 -17.13 16.17 -20.53
C GLY A 642 -18.40 16.32 -19.69
N ASP A 643 -19.28 15.34 -19.62
CA ASP A 643 -20.51 15.37 -18.80
C ASP A 643 -20.43 14.43 -17.58
N ARG A 644 -21.42 14.53 -16.69
CA ARG A 644 -21.49 13.78 -15.43
C ARG A 644 -22.88 13.16 -15.24
N THR A 645 -22.94 11.94 -14.72
CA THR A 645 -24.17 11.32 -14.23
C THR A 645 -24.18 11.24 -12.69
N ASP A 646 -25.34 11.36 -12.08
CA ASP A 646 -25.56 11.25 -10.64
C ASP A 646 -26.54 10.11 -10.35
N ILE A 647 -26.14 9.16 -9.50
CA ILE A 647 -26.94 8.00 -9.10
C ILE A 647 -27.28 8.15 -7.62
N ASP A 648 -28.52 8.51 -7.33
CA ASP A 648 -29.02 8.59 -5.96
C ASP A 648 -29.37 7.19 -5.43
N VAL A 649 -28.49 6.65 -4.59
CA VAL A 649 -28.62 5.31 -3.98
C VAL A 649 -29.89 5.22 -3.13
N SER A 650 -30.36 6.33 -2.55
CA SER A 650 -31.58 6.38 -1.75
C SER A 650 -32.86 6.17 -2.56
N THR A 651 -32.76 6.11 -3.89
CA THR A 651 -33.88 5.82 -4.81
C THR A 651 -33.88 4.38 -5.34
N LEU A 652 -32.82 3.61 -5.10
CA LEU A 652 -32.64 2.28 -5.66
C LEU A 652 -33.32 1.20 -4.81
N THR A 653 -34.62 1.00 -4.98
CA THR A 653 -35.43 0.05 -4.17
C THR A 653 -34.83 -1.36 -4.06
N ASN A 654 -34.21 -1.87 -5.12
CA ASN A 654 -33.53 -3.18 -5.13
C ASN A 654 -32.31 -3.22 -4.21
N VAL A 655 -31.50 -2.16 -4.20
CA VAL A 655 -30.36 -1.97 -3.29
C VAL A 655 -30.87 -1.77 -1.87
N LEU A 656 -31.85 -0.89 -1.66
CA LEU A 656 -32.45 -0.61 -0.36
C LEU A 656 -33.11 -1.84 0.29
N THR A 657 -33.69 -2.74 -0.50
CA THR A 657 -34.28 -3.99 0.03
C THR A 657 -33.21 -4.94 0.57
N LYS A 658 -31.98 -4.87 0.02
CA LYS A 658 -30.84 -5.65 0.49
C LYS A 658 -30.14 -5.04 1.69
N ILE A 659 -30.16 -3.71 1.79
CA ILE A 659 -29.75 -2.98 2.98
C ILE A 659 -30.74 -3.32 4.11
N SER A 660 -30.31 -4.14 5.07
CA SER A 660 -31.17 -4.64 6.15
C SER A 660 -31.95 -3.51 6.84
N SER A 661 -33.28 -3.61 6.89
CA SER A 661 -34.17 -2.64 7.52
C SER A 661 -33.86 -2.51 9.03
N GLY A 662 -33.02 -1.55 9.40
CA GLY A 662 -32.72 -1.22 10.80
C GLY A 662 -31.24 -1.03 11.14
N SER A 663 -30.30 -1.44 10.29
CA SER A 663 -28.88 -1.08 10.47
C SER A 663 -28.63 0.27 9.81
N GLN A 664 -28.27 1.27 10.60
CA GLN A 664 -28.02 2.65 10.13
C GLN A 664 -26.80 2.77 9.20
N PHE A 665 -26.05 1.67 9.00
CA PHE A 665 -24.85 1.59 8.19
C PHE A 665 -24.87 0.25 7.47
N ALA A 666 -24.84 0.28 6.14
CA ALA A 666 -25.03 -0.91 5.35
C ALA A 666 -23.69 -1.38 4.81
N ASN A 667 -23.41 -2.68 4.96
CA ASN A 667 -22.21 -3.31 4.43
C ASN A 667 -22.38 -3.58 2.94
N TYR A 668 -22.32 -2.53 2.11
CA TYR A 668 -22.22 -2.69 0.66
C TYR A 668 -21.04 -1.92 0.08
N GLY A 669 -20.44 -2.52 -0.94
CA GLY A 669 -19.50 -1.89 -1.85
C GLY A 669 -20.20 -1.43 -3.13
N ILE A 670 -19.67 -0.39 -3.76
CA ILE A 670 -20.07 0.07 -5.08
C ILE A 670 -18.87 -0.10 -6.02
N VAL A 671 -19.06 -0.85 -7.08
CA VAL A 671 -18.06 -1.04 -8.14
C VAL A 671 -18.53 -0.28 -9.37
N VAL A 672 -17.74 0.69 -9.83
CA VAL A 672 -17.92 1.34 -11.14
C VAL A 672 -16.85 0.79 -12.06
N SER A 673 -17.24 0.17 -13.16
CA SER A 673 -16.30 -0.36 -14.16
C SER A 673 -16.76 0.01 -15.56
N GLY A 674 -15.87 -0.01 -16.55
CA GLY A 674 -16.33 0.06 -17.93
C GLY A 674 -17.10 -1.17 -18.39
N VAL A 675 -17.78 -1.06 -19.53
CA VAL A 675 -18.54 -2.15 -20.14
C VAL A 675 -17.63 -3.09 -20.96
N GLN A 676 -17.99 -4.37 -21.00
CA GLN A 676 -17.26 -5.44 -21.68
C GLN A 676 -17.02 -5.12 -23.17
N GLY A 677 -15.75 -5.11 -23.60
CA GLY A 677 -15.35 -5.03 -25.01
C GLY A 677 -15.12 -3.62 -25.56
N THR A 678 -15.21 -2.58 -24.73
CA THR A 678 -14.85 -1.20 -25.07
C THR A 678 -13.65 -0.76 -24.25
N ASP A 679 -12.69 -0.07 -24.88
CA ASP A 679 -11.60 0.59 -24.16
C ASP A 679 -12.22 1.65 -23.26
N VAL A 680 -12.04 1.51 -21.95
CA VAL A 680 -12.73 2.36 -20.99
C VAL A 680 -11.92 3.64 -20.89
N GLY A 681 -12.43 4.70 -21.54
CA GLY A 681 -11.88 6.02 -21.34
C GLY A 681 -11.82 6.37 -19.84
N PRO A 682 -10.91 7.26 -19.43
CA PRO A 682 -10.76 7.66 -18.04
C PRO A 682 -12.12 8.11 -17.46
N MET A 683 -12.55 7.62 -16.27
CA MET A 683 -13.62 8.22 -15.46
C MET A 683 -13.19 8.75 -14.08
N VAL A 684 -13.79 9.86 -13.65
CA VAL A 684 -13.68 10.41 -12.28
C VAL A 684 -14.98 10.10 -11.54
N ALA A 685 -14.90 9.48 -10.37
CA ALA A 685 -16.09 9.15 -9.58
C ALA A 685 -15.96 9.64 -8.14
N SER A 686 -17.08 10.04 -7.55
CA SER A 686 -17.15 10.45 -6.15
C SER A 686 -18.45 9.95 -5.52
N LEU A 687 -18.36 9.44 -4.31
CA LEU A 687 -19.54 9.14 -3.50
C LEU A 687 -19.80 10.31 -2.53
N THR A 688 -21.05 10.76 -2.42
CA THR A 688 -21.41 11.88 -1.53
C THR A 688 -22.66 11.54 -0.74
N SER A 689 -22.52 11.53 0.59
CA SER A 689 -23.56 11.27 1.57
C SER A 689 -24.00 12.59 2.20
N ILE A 690 -25.31 12.79 2.22
CA ILE A 690 -25.98 14.00 2.68
C ILE A 690 -26.85 13.61 3.87
N ASP A 691 -26.77 14.37 4.95
CA ASP A 691 -27.61 14.15 6.12
C ASP A 691 -29.03 14.71 5.93
N ALA A 692 -29.93 14.41 6.89
CA ALA A 692 -31.31 14.88 6.84
C ALA A 692 -31.48 16.42 6.90
N THR A 693 -30.42 17.17 7.22
CA THR A 693 -30.41 18.64 7.23
C THR A 693 -29.99 19.22 5.88
N GLY A 694 -29.64 18.37 4.91
CA GLY A 694 -29.18 18.77 3.60
C GLY A 694 -27.74 19.28 3.60
N GLN A 695 -26.97 19.00 4.66
CA GLN A 695 -25.53 19.19 4.67
C GLN A 695 -24.85 17.90 4.18
N SER A 696 -23.75 18.01 3.43
CA SER A 696 -22.85 16.85 3.30
C SER A 696 -22.50 16.41 4.71
N ALA A 697 -22.50 15.11 4.98
CA ALA A 697 -22.31 14.55 6.32
C ALA A 697 -20.97 15.01 6.91
N ALA A 698 -20.99 16.19 7.52
CA ALA A 698 -19.95 16.79 8.29
C ALA A 698 -20.54 16.88 9.69
N LEU A 699 -20.25 15.85 10.48
CA LEU A 699 -20.18 15.95 11.93
C LEU A 699 -21.47 16.46 12.59
N SER A 700 -22.56 15.69 12.56
CA SER A 700 -23.65 15.86 13.52
C SER A 700 -23.37 15.04 14.79
N THR A 701 -23.65 15.67 15.94
CA THR A 701 -23.29 15.19 17.27
C THR A 701 -23.95 13.86 17.62
N GLY A 702 -23.20 12.76 17.62
CA GLY A 702 -23.56 11.56 18.38
C GLY A 702 -23.26 10.20 17.75
N THR A 703 -23.03 10.12 16.44
CA THR A 703 -22.93 8.84 15.72
C THR A 703 -22.03 8.98 14.49
N MET A 704 -21.14 7.99 14.31
CA MET A 704 -20.29 7.65 13.16
C MET A 704 -19.98 8.72 12.10
N PHE A 705 -18.68 8.98 11.93
CA PHE A 705 -18.13 10.05 11.11
C PHE A 705 -17.71 9.53 9.74
N GLY A 706 -18.66 9.43 8.80
CA GLY A 706 -18.33 9.30 7.38
C GLY A 706 -18.18 10.69 6.79
N GLN A 707 -16.96 11.17 6.56
CA GLN A 707 -16.78 12.27 5.62
C GLN A 707 -17.20 11.76 4.25
N ALA A 708 -18.32 12.26 3.73
CA ALA A 708 -18.64 12.06 2.35
C ALA A 708 -18.23 13.29 1.53
N PHE A 709 -16.92 13.36 1.32
CA PHE A 709 -16.31 13.76 0.07
C PHE A 709 -15.30 12.67 -0.24
N TYR A 710 -15.77 11.52 -0.75
CA TYR A 710 -14.88 10.51 -1.34
C TYR A 710 -14.35 11.12 -2.64
N LEU A 711 -13.34 11.95 -2.47
CA LEU A 711 -12.49 12.38 -3.54
C LEU A 711 -11.39 11.33 -3.52
N ASP A 712 -11.31 10.56 -4.58
CA ASP A 712 -10.27 9.54 -4.68
C ASP A 712 -9.03 10.23 -5.24
N SER A 713 -7.86 9.88 -4.69
CA SER A 713 -6.55 10.31 -5.18
C SER A 713 -5.80 9.18 -5.89
N GLY A 714 -6.51 8.10 -6.19
CA GLY A 714 -6.11 7.08 -7.11
C GLY A 714 -5.91 7.65 -8.51
N ARG A 715 -4.65 7.92 -8.84
CA ARG A 715 -4.18 8.09 -10.21
C ARG A 715 -4.23 6.76 -10.93
N PHE A 716 -4.91 6.69 -12.07
CA PHE A 716 -4.94 5.52 -12.96
C PHE A 716 -5.34 5.99 -14.37
N GLY A 717 -5.05 5.43 -15.53
CA GLY A 717 -3.80 4.83 -15.99
C GLY A 717 -3.25 5.63 -17.20
N PRO A 718 -2.53 4.99 -18.14
CA PRO A 718 -2.12 5.59 -19.40
C PRO A 718 -3.19 5.39 -20.48
N GLY A 719 -4.02 6.40 -20.71
CA GLY A 719 -4.57 6.61 -22.05
C GLY A 719 -3.53 7.33 -22.89
N SER A 720 -2.65 6.60 -23.58
CA SER A 720 -1.89 7.23 -24.66
C SER A 720 -2.89 7.64 -25.74
N VAL A 721 -3.19 8.94 -25.80
CA VAL A 721 -3.69 9.56 -27.02
C VAL A 721 -2.56 9.41 -28.05
N THR A 722 -2.66 8.40 -28.92
CA THR A 722 -2.08 8.51 -30.26
C THR A 722 -3.09 9.16 -31.18
#